data_AF-A0A1V9YYA0-F1
#
_entry.id   AF-A0A1V9YYA0-F1
#
_cell.length_a   1.000
_cell.length_b   1.000
_cell.length_c   1.000
_cell.angle_alpha   90.00
_cell.angle_beta   90.00
_cell.angle_gamma   90.00
#
_symmetry.space_group_name_H-M   'P 1'
#
loop_
_entity.id
_entity.type
_entity.pdbx_description
1 polymer ?
#
loop_
_entity_poly.entity_id
_entity_poly.type
_entity_poly.pdbx_seq_one_letter_code
_entity_poly.pdbx_strand_id
1 'polypeptide(L)'
;MAETGGMSKKKKIMLAAGGVVVVAAIATVVAVVVTKNSTSSSSSESASKDKSTTPSTPSNDSASLTNSTISDADLLPVKNTTVDPASFNPTSDPESMKPTFTFLAIGDWGSTPYKKSGSDLNPGSCCKMYNSKTNPNEARYKVDFWSQSYVATIMAQSAKELKPVRILGHGDNFYWDGLGGNNDDKFRFATTFEDMYSDPALKGIKWLNVVGNHDIGGAAYLCGAEKNEYTKCGSSAELVENLNQRFKYQQRYKSPDNDRWQLKDHYYVDSYTAGDVTVDVFNIDTNYADNHGGMQICCQCFGYGNDIPGFAQSKCEDAQPGRPECAGGDVGMYNACIDVINGWGKDSLKQAKRDIAASKADFKIINTHYSPHHHMSPDKQKELFGLTKDGNVQLFMNGHTHAFSHDTSAWGTHFIENGGGGGIYTSSANALSNKFVTNVWAGAGYPYGFFELSFSKDWLKAQWVTFDKSWDFKGNDLEGTKRGGLQRGHCWFIPSQSYTAKGAPGIECKSSKKKIIIAAGGLGVVAVAIIVAVVCTRGSSKSSSNSSGKSNSPTTAPSDGTGSGNSSGNATIDEALLPPKNLTVDPKTFNPSSDPESMTPALTMLAVGDWGSSPGKVSGSDSNPGSCCIVYGSKTNPSEARYKVDFWAQSYVATMMMNSAKELSPVRVIGHGDNFYWDGLGGTDKASRFANTFEAMYTGALKGVKWVNVLGNHDIGGANYLCGAATAQYTKCASSDDLVSNLRLRAKYQMEYISPDNNRWLLKDHYYVESVTAGGITVDIFNIDTNYADNHGGMQICCQCFGYGGDIPGFSTGTCDNAKPGLPQCAGGDQGMYNACINEINSWAKDSIAQATKDIAASKADFKIINTHYSPQHHMSPDKQKELFTLTKNGNVQLWMNGHTHAFSHDTSSWGTHFIENGGGGGIYTQSGNALTNDYVKNAWVAGGNPYGFFELSFSKDWLKAQWVTFDKDWVFAGNDLEGTKRGSNKRGHCWFIPSQSYTAKGAPGIECKSSIDTPLGAPIS
;
A
#
# COMPACT_ATOMS: atom_id res chain seq x y z
N MET A 1 -34.94 1.87 -53.60
CA MET A 1 -34.99 2.22 -55.03
C MET A 1 -33.83 3.17 -55.29
N ALA A 2 -33.16 3.11 -56.46
CA ALA A 2 -31.92 3.84 -56.78
C ALA A 2 -30.77 3.60 -55.77
N GLU A 3 -29.85 2.62 -55.90
CA GLU A 3 -29.22 1.93 -57.05
C GLU A 3 -27.98 2.64 -57.65
N THR A 4 -26.99 1.84 -58.08
CA THR A 4 -25.63 2.19 -58.54
C THR A 4 -24.71 2.74 -57.44
N GLY A 5 -23.41 2.42 -57.34
CA GLY A 5 -22.53 1.47 -58.03
C GLY A 5 -21.06 1.82 -57.65
N GLY A 6 -20.03 0.97 -57.68
CA GLY A 6 -19.87 -0.44 -58.02
C GLY A 6 -18.45 -0.68 -58.59
N MET A 7 -17.77 -1.78 -58.24
CA MET A 7 -16.45 -2.21 -58.80
C MET A 7 -15.21 -1.31 -58.43
N SER A 8 -13.93 -1.71 -58.51
CA SER A 8 -13.28 -3.05 -58.64
C SER A 8 -11.72 -3.02 -58.51
N LYS A 9 -11.14 -3.95 -57.73
CA LYS A 9 -9.84 -4.68 -57.93
C LYS A 9 -8.46 -3.95 -57.95
N LYS A 10 -7.59 -4.46 -57.05
CA LYS A 10 -6.20 -5.00 -57.27
C LYS A 10 -4.98 -4.08 -57.53
N LYS A 11 -4.00 -4.21 -56.61
CA LYS A 11 -2.52 -4.30 -56.84
C LYS A 11 -1.81 -3.00 -57.36
N LYS A 12 -0.51 -2.74 -57.16
CA LYS A 12 0.65 -3.59 -56.78
C LYS A 12 1.85 -2.73 -56.24
N ILE A 13 2.54 -3.23 -55.21
CA ILE A 13 4.01 -3.19 -54.94
C ILE A 13 4.89 -2.13 -55.65
N MET A 14 5.62 -1.29 -54.89
CA MET A 14 7.10 -1.31 -54.87
C MET A 14 7.73 -0.65 -53.62
N LEU A 15 9.04 -0.83 -53.43
CA LEU A 15 9.84 -0.41 -52.26
C LEU A 15 10.65 0.87 -52.55
N ALA A 16 10.99 1.60 -51.49
CA ALA A 16 12.28 2.31 -51.36
C ALA A 16 12.66 2.36 -49.87
N ALA A 17 13.94 2.49 -49.56
CA ALA A 17 14.47 2.47 -48.18
C ALA A 17 14.97 3.87 -47.74
N GLY A 18 14.98 4.09 -46.43
CA GLY A 18 15.55 5.29 -45.80
C GLY A 18 15.58 5.12 -44.29
N GLY A 19 16.75 4.77 -43.73
CA GLY A 19 16.94 4.58 -42.30
C GLY A 19 17.79 5.69 -41.69
N VAL A 20 17.46 6.12 -40.47
CA VAL A 20 18.30 6.98 -39.63
C VAL A 20 18.32 6.38 -38.23
N VAL A 21 19.50 6.28 -37.63
CA VAL A 21 19.71 5.86 -36.24
C VAL A 21 19.98 7.10 -35.41
N VAL A 22 19.35 7.20 -34.23
CA VAL A 22 19.73 8.15 -33.17
C VAL A 22 20.01 7.35 -31.90
N VAL A 23 21.11 7.68 -31.22
CA VAL A 23 21.65 6.92 -30.10
C VAL A 23 21.34 7.63 -28.78
N ALA A 24 21.04 6.86 -27.73
CA ALA A 24 20.78 7.39 -26.39
C ALA A 24 22.05 7.90 -25.69
N ALA A 25 21.89 8.83 -24.76
CA ALA A 25 22.95 9.28 -23.86
C ALA A 25 22.53 9.05 -22.41
N ILE A 26 23.40 8.38 -21.65
CA ILE A 26 23.30 8.18 -20.19
C ILE A 26 24.52 8.88 -19.58
N ALA A 27 24.34 9.53 -18.43
CA ALA A 27 25.44 10.05 -17.63
C ALA A 27 25.30 9.56 -16.18
N THR A 28 26.42 9.12 -15.60
CA THR A 28 26.51 8.64 -14.21
C THR A 28 27.86 9.08 -13.68
N VAL A 29 27.91 9.60 -12.44
CA VAL A 29 29.16 10.03 -11.80
C VAL A 29 29.20 9.44 -10.39
N VAL A 30 30.34 8.87 -10.01
CA VAL A 30 30.60 8.28 -8.71
C VAL A 30 31.93 8.81 -8.18
N ALA A 31 31.98 9.19 -6.91
CA ALA A 31 33.21 9.53 -6.19
C ALA A 31 33.19 8.86 -4.81
N VAL A 32 34.37 8.49 -4.29
CA VAL A 32 34.56 7.62 -3.12
C VAL A 32 35.75 8.15 -2.29
N VAL A 33 35.97 7.59 -1.08
CA VAL A 33 37.17 7.73 -0.20
C VAL A 33 37.12 8.93 0.76
N VAL A 34 37.45 8.82 2.06
CA VAL A 34 37.50 7.69 3.04
C VAL A 34 37.31 8.30 4.44
N THR A 35 36.73 7.57 5.40
CA THR A 35 36.53 8.01 6.79
C THR A 35 37.53 7.41 7.77
N LYS A 36 37.68 8.01 8.96
CA LYS A 36 38.38 7.41 10.11
C LYS A 36 37.70 7.80 11.42
N ASN A 37 37.52 6.83 12.31
CA ASN A 37 36.46 6.85 13.33
C ASN A 37 36.97 7.13 14.77
N SER A 38 36.01 7.13 15.71
CA SER A 38 36.03 6.50 17.06
C SER A 38 35.91 7.47 18.25
N THR A 39 35.15 7.20 19.33
CA THR A 39 34.02 6.25 19.59
C THR A 39 33.15 6.73 20.79
N SER A 40 32.03 6.05 21.09
CA SER A 40 30.98 6.43 22.06
C SER A 40 31.05 5.76 23.46
N SER A 41 30.19 6.17 24.42
CA SER A 41 29.47 5.31 25.41
C SER A 41 28.55 6.13 26.37
N SER A 42 27.74 5.45 27.20
CA SER A 42 26.47 5.97 27.80
C SER A 42 26.11 5.41 29.21
N SER A 43 24.83 5.48 29.66
CA SER A 43 24.15 4.92 30.89
C SER A 43 24.08 5.80 32.18
N SER A 44 23.08 5.72 33.12
CA SER A 44 21.69 5.18 33.14
C SER A 44 20.89 5.45 34.47
N GLU A 45 19.55 5.62 34.39
CA GLU A 45 18.43 5.31 35.34
C GLU A 45 18.33 5.76 36.85
N SER A 46 17.15 6.31 37.25
CA SER A 46 16.10 5.70 38.15
C SER A 46 15.12 6.72 38.85
N ALA A 47 13.86 6.34 39.19
CA ALA A 47 12.74 7.23 39.66
C ALA A 47 11.59 6.44 40.41
N SER A 48 10.54 6.99 41.10
CA SER A 48 9.86 8.32 41.11
C SER A 48 9.56 8.98 42.51
N LYS A 49 8.38 9.09 43.18
CA LYS A 49 7.03 8.43 43.17
C LYS A 49 5.99 9.15 44.12
N ASP A 50 4.66 8.88 43.99
CA ASP A 50 3.50 9.13 44.92
C ASP A 50 2.90 10.57 45.09
N LYS A 51 1.57 10.83 45.22
CA LYS A 51 0.32 10.03 44.96
C LYS A 51 -1.02 10.85 44.96
N SER A 52 -2.09 10.30 44.33
CA SER A 52 -3.55 10.67 44.42
C SER A 52 -4.04 11.82 43.50
N THR A 53 -5.32 12.03 43.11
CA THR A 53 -6.67 11.48 43.48
C THR A 53 -7.62 11.32 42.24
N THR A 54 -8.97 11.44 42.32
CA THR A 54 -9.97 11.14 41.23
C THR A 54 -11.40 11.68 41.54
N PRO A 55 -12.42 11.75 40.62
CA PRO A 55 -12.97 10.65 39.77
C PRO A 55 -13.48 10.98 38.31
N SER A 56 -14.03 9.93 37.64
CA SER A 56 -14.95 9.85 36.46
C SER A 56 -14.47 9.86 34.98
N THR A 57 -14.20 8.65 34.44
CA THR A 57 -14.92 7.89 33.36
C THR A 57 -15.61 8.60 32.17
N PRO A 58 -15.66 8.03 30.92
CA PRO A 58 -14.82 7.00 30.28
C PRO A 58 -14.12 7.49 28.99
N SER A 59 -12.81 7.31 28.87
CA SER A 59 -12.08 7.57 27.62
C SER A 59 -12.02 6.31 26.76
N ASN A 60 -12.83 6.30 25.72
CA ASN A 60 -12.79 5.32 24.64
C ASN A 60 -11.35 5.24 24.05
N ASP A 61 -10.76 4.02 23.94
CA ASP A 61 -9.32 3.60 24.07
C ASP A 61 -8.74 2.80 22.85
N SER A 62 -8.63 3.40 21.65
CA SER A 62 -8.14 2.69 20.43
C SER A 62 -6.61 2.55 20.53
N ALA A 63 -6.10 1.30 20.51
CA ALA A 63 -4.74 0.89 20.90
C ALA A 63 -3.93 0.03 19.85
N SER A 64 -2.76 0.49 19.40
CA SER A 64 -1.85 0.01 18.32
C SER A 64 -1.66 -1.52 18.15
N LEU A 65 -1.83 -2.07 16.94
CA LEU A 65 -1.84 -3.53 16.64
C LEU A 65 -0.50 -4.14 16.97
N THR A 66 -0.37 -5.36 17.62
CA THR A 66 0.61 -6.49 18.07
C THR A 66 2.15 -6.89 17.68
N ASN A 67 3.24 -6.46 18.39
CA ASN A 67 4.71 -6.07 18.24
C ASN A 67 5.98 -6.98 18.11
N SER A 68 6.75 -6.77 17.06
CA SER A 68 8.16 -7.13 16.74
C SER A 68 8.57 -6.76 15.27
N THR A 69 9.24 -5.65 14.96
CA THR A 69 9.77 -5.05 13.67
C THR A 69 10.19 -6.03 12.51
N ILE A 70 10.97 -5.58 11.52
CA ILE A 70 12.11 -6.36 10.97
C ILE A 70 13.18 -5.33 10.67
N SER A 71 14.00 -4.96 11.67
CA SER A 71 15.31 -4.45 11.31
C SER A 71 15.95 -5.54 10.44
N ASP A 72 16.44 -5.13 9.29
CA ASP A 72 16.49 -5.96 8.07
C ASP A 72 17.33 -7.23 8.22
N ALA A 73 18.13 -7.29 9.29
CA ALA A 73 18.81 -8.48 9.77
C ALA A 73 17.85 -9.69 9.95
N ASP A 74 16.57 -9.47 10.22
CA ASP A 74 15.60 -10.56 10.45
C ASP A 74 15.09 -11.20 9.16
N LEU A 75 15.44 -10.63 8.01
CA LEU A 75 15.19 -11.21 6.70
C LEU A 75 16.48 -11.47 5.92
N LEU A 76 17.52 -10.65 6.12
CA LEU A 76 18.86 -10.88 5.60
C LEU A 76 19.44 -12.23 6.06
N PRO A 77 20.27 -12.88 5.21
CA PRO A 77 20.99 -14.10 5.59
C PRO A 77 22.08 -13.81 6.62
N VAL A 78 22.28 -14.73 7.56
CA VAL A 78 23.33 -14.65 8.58
C VAL A 78 24.71 -14.66 7.94
N LYS A 79 25.45 -13.55 8.05
CA LYS A 79 26.79 -13.34 7.45
C LYS A 79 27.92 -14.14 8.11
N ASN A 80 27.77 -15.47 8.28
CA ASN A 80 28.86 -16.35 8.71
C ASN A 80 28.69 -17.85 8.39
N THR A 81 27.70 -18.26 7.59
CA THR A 81 27.56 -19.67 7.18
C THR A 81 28.66 -20.08 6.20
N THR A 82 29.43 -21.11 6.55
CA THR A 82 30.41 -21.79 5.68
C THR A 82 29.81 -22.96 4.90
N VAL A 83 28.51 -23.21 5.08
CA VAL A 83 27.72 -24.30 4.47
C VAL A 83 26.90 -23.73 3.32
N ASP A 84 26.89 -24.43 2.19
CA ASP A 84 26.07 -24.11 1.02
C ASP A 84 24.58 -24.34 1.32
N PRO A 85 23.69 -23.33 1.19
CA PRO A 85 22.25 -23.50 1.38
C PRO A 85 21.63 -24.60 0.50
N ALA A 86 22.18 -24.86 -0.69
CA ALA A 86 21.71 -25.94 -1.57
C ALA A 86 21.87 -27.34 -0.94
N SER A 87 22.77 -27.50 0.05
CA SER A 87 22.94 -28.76 0.79
C SER A 87 21.81 -29.07 1.79
N PHE A 88 20.91 -28.12 2.05
CA PHE A 88 19.72 -28.33 2.88
C PHE A 88 18.49 -28.82 2.09
N ASN A 89 18.57 -28.85 0.75
CA ASN A 89 17.51 -29.42 -0.09
C ASN A 89 17.32 -30.93 0.20
N PRO A 90 16.10 -31.48 -0.01
CA PRO A 90 15.83 -32.91 0.09
C PRO A 90 16.78 -33.78 -0.74
N THR A 91 17.10 -34.96 -0.22
CA THR A 91 17.94 -35.96 -0.90
C THR A 91 17.19 -36.81 -1.93
N SER A 92 15.86 -36.68 -2.00
CA SER A 92 15.01 -37.28 -3.03
C SER A 92 15.07 -36.44 -4.32
N ASP A 93 15.28 -37.06 -5.49
CA ASP A 93 15.34 -36.32 -6.77
C ASP A 93 13.96 -35.71 -7.07
N PRO A 94 13.81 -34.36 -7.08
CA PRO A 94 12.53 -33.72 -7.34
C PRO A 94 11.95 -34.08 -8.72
N GLU A 95 12.79 -34.36 -9.72
CA GLU A 95 12.31 -34.72 -11.06
C GLU A 95 11.77 -36.17 -11.12
N SER A 96 11.99 -36.95 -10.06
CA SER A 96 11.35 -38.26 -9.85
C SER A 96 10.07 -38.19 -9.03
N MET A 97 9.68 -37.00 -8.53
CA MET A 97 8.54 -36.86 -7.63
C MET A 97 7.25 -37.35 -8.29
N LYS A 98 6.46 -38.12 -7.54
CA LYS A 98 5.10 -38.49 -7.91
C LYS A 98 4.15 -37.60 -7.11
N PRO A 99 3.34 -36.74 -7.75
CA PRO A 99 2.39 -35.92 -7.02
C PRO A 99 1.36 -36.80 -6.31
N THR A 100 1.24 -36.63 -4.99
CA THR A 100 0.16 -37.21 -4.18
C THR A 100 -1.17 -36.54 -4.52
N PHE A 101 -1.13 -35.25 -4.84
CA PHE A 101 -2.21 -34.45 -5.42
C PHE A 101 -1.63 -33.19 -6.08
N THR A 102 -2.49 -32.43 -6.76
CA THR A 102 -2.14 -31.15 -7.39
C THR A 102 -3.20 -30.09 -7.09
N PHE A 103 -2.83 -28.81 -7.18
CA PHE A 103 -3.75 -27.67 -7.33
C PHE A 103 -3.42 -26.95 -8.65
N LEU A 104 -4.36 -26.15 -9.17
CA LEU A 104 -4.01 -25.04 -10.09
C LEU A 104 -4.07 -23.72 -9.34
N ALA A 105 -3.50 -22.66 -9.90
CA ALA A 105 -3.46 -21.34 -9.30
C ALA A 105 -3.55 -20.25 -10.38
N ILE A 106 -4.43 -19.26 -10.24
CA ILE A 106 -4.74 -18.25 -11.26
C ILE A 106 -5.25 -16.94 -10.64
N GLY A 107 -4.69 -15.80 -11.06
CA GLY A 107 -5.27 -14.46 -10.82
C GLY A 107 -5.80 -13.82 -12.09
N ASP A 108 -6.51 -12.70 -11.95
CA ASP A 108 -6.69 -11.74 -13.05
C ASP A 108 -7.40 -12.36 -14.25
N TRP A 109 -8.47 -13.09 -13.95
CA TRP A 109 -9.07 -14.05 -14.87
C TRP A 109 -10.46 -13.67 -15.33
N GLY A 110 -11.27 -13.00 -14.51
CA GLY A 110 -12.70 -12.89 -14.78
C GLY A 110 -13.11 -11.75 -15.69
N SER A 111 -12.91 -11.88 -17.01
CA SER A 111 -13.19 -10.80 -17.94
C SER A 111 -14.66 -10.35 -17.92
N THR A 112 -14.88 -9.09 -18.28
CA THR A 112 -16.23 -8.54 -18.48
C THR A 112 -17.01 -9.40 -19.50
N PRO A 113 -18.31 -9.68 -19.25
CA PRO A 113 -19.18 -10.37 -20.20
C PRO A 113 -19.52 -9.48 -21.42
N TYR A 114 -20.51 -9.89 -22.21
CA TYR A 114 -21.05 -9.20 -23.40
C TYR A 114 -20.15 -9.15 -24.65
N LYS A 115 -18.90 -9.62 -24.59
CA LYS A 115 -18.08 -9.93 -25.78
C LYS A 115 -18.85 -10.88 -26.71
N LYS A 116 -18.78 -10.68 -28.02
CA LYS A 116 -19.47 -11.52 -29.03
C LYS A 116 -18.52 -11.92 -30.16
N SER A 117 -18.60 -13.18 -30.59
CA SER A 117 -17.77 -13.69 -31.69
C SER A 117 -17.99 -12.88 -32.96
N GLY A 118 -16.89 -12.48 -33.63
CA GLY A 118 -16.91 -11.69 -34.86
C GLY A 118 -17.39 -10.24 -34.69
N SER A 119 -17.32 -9.67 -33.49
CA SER A 119 -17.78 -8.31 -33.18
C SER A 119 -16.80 -7.56 -32.29
N ASP A 120 -16.33 -6.40 -32.74
CA ASP A 120 -15.51 -5.47 -31.94
C ASP A 120 -16.36 -4.57 -31.01
N LEU A 121 -17.69 -4.64 -31.09
CA LEU A 121 -18.58 -3.98 -30.14
C LEU A 121 -18.43 -4.66 -28.76
N ASN A 122 -18.22 -3.84 -27.72
CA ASN A 122 -17.94 -4.26 -26.35
C ASN A 122 -16.74 -5.24 -26.25
N PRO A 123 -15.52 -4.77 -26.55
CA PRO A 123 -14.33 -5.62 -26.56
C PRO A 123 -13.89 -6.03 -25.15
N GLY A 124 -14.44 -5.40 -24.11
CA GLY A 124 -14.31 -5.82 -22.72
C GLY A 124 -12.99 -5.44 -22.04
N SER A 125 -12.78 -5.98 -20.84
CA SER A 125 -11.71 -5.60 -19.91
C SER A 125 -10.28 -5.82 -20.43
N CYS A 126 -10.07 -6.81 -21.29
CA CYS A 126 -8.80 -6.99 -22.00
C CYS A 126 -8.38 -5.80 -22.86
N CYS A 127 -9.34 -4.96 -23.26
CA CYS A 127 -9.25 -4.28 -24.54
C CYS A 127 -9.75 -2.82 -24.52
N LYS A 128 -10.24 -2.36 -23.35
CA LYS A 128 -10.58 -0.96 -23.04
C LYS A 128 -9.36 -0.02 -23.17
N MET A 129 -8.15 -0.56 -22.96
CA MET A 129 -6.88 0.19 -22.87
C MET A 129 -6.21 0.54 -24.21
N TYR A 130 -6.73 0.07 -25.34
CA TYR A 130 -6.19 0.41 -26.67
C TYR A 130 -6.66 1.81 -27.09
N ASN A 131 -5.89 2.80 -26.62
CA ASN A 131 -6.19 4.23 -26.60
C ASN A 131 -6.98 4.75 -27.82
N SER A 132 -8.26 5.07 -27.60
CA SER A 132 -9.26 5.59 -28.56
C SER A 132 -9.67 4.74 -29.77
N LYS A 133 -8.87 3.74 -30.20
CA LYS A 133 -9.24 2.80 -31.29
C LYS A 133 -8.63 1.42 -31.08
N THR A 134 -9.45 0.45 -30.68
CA THR A 134 -9.14 -0.98 -30.83
C THR A 134 -8.88 -1.31 -32.30
N ASN A 135 -7.76 -1.98 -32.59
CA ASN A 135 -7.35 -2.34 -33.94
C ASN A 135 -7.33 -3.87 -34.12
N PRO A 136 -8.36 -4.48 -34.74
CA PRO A 136 -8.45 -5.94 -34.88
C PRO A 136 -7.31 -6.62 -35.64
N ASN A 137 -6.47 -5.83 -36.32
CA ASN A 137 -5.32 -6.34 -37.05
C ASN A 137 -4.10 -6.57 -36.16
N GLU A 138 -4.02 -5.94 -34.98
CA GLU A 138 -2.86 -6.04 -34.09
C GLU A 138 -2.65 -7.47 -33.56
N ALA A 139 -1.39 -7.89 -33.55
CA ALA A 139 -1.00 -9.23 -33.09
C ALA A 139 -1.31 -9.44 -31.59
N ARG A 140 -1.36 -8.36 -30.81
CA ARG A 140 -1.71 -8.37 -29.39
C ARG A 140 -3.22 -8.54 -29.18
N TYR A 141 -4.04 -7.63 -29.73
CA TYR A 141 -5.51 -7.70 -29.69
C TYR A 141 -6.07 -9.09 -30.05
N LYS A 142 -5.43 -9.79 -30.99
CA LYS A 142 -5.79 -11.15 -31.39
C LYS A 142 -5.80 -12.16 -30.23
N VAL A 143 -4.86 -12.04 -29.30
CA VAL A 143 -4.73 -12.90 -28.11
C VAL A 143 -5.62 -12.37 -26.98
N ASP A 144 -5.64 -11.07 -26.78
CA ASP A 144 -6.25 -10.42 -25.61
C ASP A 144 -7.77 -10.55 -25.60
N PHE A 145 -8.44 -10.47 -26.76
CA PHE A 145 -9.90 -10.38 -26.82
C PHE A 145 -10.63 -11.51 -26.06
N TRP A 146 -10.16 -12.74 -26.17
CA TRP A 146 -10.73 -13.91 -25.48
C TRP A 146 -9.75 -14.60 -24.52
N SER A 147 -8.75 -13.86 -24.00
CA SER A 147 -7.69 -14.41 -23.15
C SER A 147 -8.19 -15.31 -22.03
N GLN A 148 -9.26 -14.93 -21.30
CA GLN A 148 -9.87 -15.77 -20.27
C GLN A 148 -10.31 -17.14 -20.81
N SER A 149 -11.01 -17.17 -21.95
CA SER A 149 -11.48 -18.42 -22.56
C SER A 149 -10.32 -19.29 -23.05
N TYR A 150 -9.22 -18.65 -23.50
CA TYR A 150 -8.01 -19.36 -23.87
C TYR A 150 -7.31 -19.95 -22.63
N VAL A 151 -7.18 -19.19 -21.54
CA VAL A 151 -6.62 -19.67 -20.26
C VAL A 151 -7.48 -20.78 -19.65
N ALA A 152 -8.81 -20.64 -19.64
CA ALA A 152 -9.73 -21.69 -19.20
C ALA A 152 -9.55 -23.01 -20.00
N THR A 153 -9.17 -22.92 -21.28
CA THR A 153 -8.85 -24.09 -22.10
C THR A 153 -7.58 -24.80 -21.63
N ILE A 154 -6.49 -24.06 -21.41
CA ILE A 154 -5.23 -24.66 -20.93
C ILE A 154 -5.33 -25.11 -19.46
N MET A 155 -6.13 -24.45 -18.62
CA MET A 155 -6.50 -24.96 -17.29
C MET A 155 -7.27 -26.29 -17.38
N ALA A 156 -8.26 -26.40 -18.27
CA ALA A 156 -9.01 -27.65 -18.46
C ALA A 156 -8.13 -28.79 -19.01
N GLN A 157 -7.12 -28.47 -19.84
CA GLN A 157 -6.12 -29.45 -20.27
C GLN A 157 -5.23 -29.90 -19.10
N SER A 158 -4.66 -28.97 -18.32
CA SER A 158 -3.93 -29.29 -17.08
C SER A 158 -4.78 -30.08 -16.09
N ALA A 159 -6.07 -29.79 -15.96
CA ALA A 159 -6.96 -30.50 -15.05
C ALA A 159 -7.20 -31.97 -15.47
N LYS A 160 -7.22 -32.25 -16.78
CA LYS A 160 -7.30 -33.63 -17.31
C LYS A 160 -6.04 -34.44 -17.03
N GLU A 161 -4.88 -33.79 -17.09
CA GLU A 161 -3.58 -34.40 -16.82
C GLU A 161 -3.32 -34.59 -15.31
N LEU A 162 -3.57 -33.56 -14.51
CA LEU A 162 -3.11 -33.44 -13.12
C LEU A 162 -4.20 -33.73 -12.07
N LYS A 163 -5.48 -33.70 -12.45
CA LYS A 163 -6.65 -33.94 -11.57
C LYS A 163 -6.60 -33.12 -10.27
N PRO A 164 -6.58 -31.78 -10.37
CA PRO A 164 -6.36 -30.89 -9.24
C PRO A 164 -7.50 -30.97 -8.24
N VAL A 165 -7.16 -30.99 -6.95
CA VAL A 165 -8.14 -31.11 -5.85
C VAL A 165 -8.55 -29.76 -5.28
N ARG A 166 -7.86 -28.69 -5.67
CA ARG A 166 -8.20 -27.27 -5.46
C ARG A 166 -7.78 -26.44 -6.66
N ILE A 167 -8.41 -25.29 -6.82
CA ILE A 167 -7.92 -24.20 -7.65
C ILE A 167 -7.77 -22.98 -6.74
N LEU A 168 -6.62 -22.32 -6.77
CA LEU A 168 -6.37 -21.06 -6.05
C LEU A 168 -6.81 -19.92 -6.95
N GLY A 169 -7.95 -19.32 -6.65
CA GLY A 169 -8.40 -18.07 -7.26
C GLY A 169 -7.73 -16.92 -6.55
N HIS A 170 -6.72 -16.34 -7.17
CA HIS A 170 -6.00 -15.18 -6.66
C HIS A 170 -6.81 -13.90 -6.82
N GLY A 171 -8.13 -13.88 -6.94
CA GLY A 171 -8.86 -12.62 -7.17
C GLY A 171 -8.83 -12.14 -8.63
N ASP A 172 -9.36 -10.92 -8.83
CA ASP A 172 -9.78 -10.36 -10.12
C ASP A 172 -10.67 -11.33 -10.92
N ASN A 173 -11.58 -12.00 -10.19
CA ASN A 173 -12.54 -13.00 -10.66
C ASN A 173 -13.71 -12.46 -11.53
N PHE A 174 -13.86 -11.13 -11.75
CA PHE A 174 -15.02 -10.44 -12.35
C PHE A 174 -14.75 -8.93 -12.66
N TYR A 175 -13.80 -8.59 -13.52
CA TYR A 175 -13.65 -7.24 -14.08
C TYR A 175 -14.96 -6.69 -14.67
N TRP A 176 -15.17 -5.38 -14.75
CA TRP A 176 -14.35 -4.30 -14.21
C TRP A 176 -14.65 -4.00 -12.74
N ASP A 177 -15.68 -4.65 -12.20
CA ASP A 177 -16.59 -4.07 -11.21
C ASP A 177 -17.37 -5.10 -10.38
N GLY A 178 -16.99 -6.37 -10.46
CA GLY A 178 -17.79 -7.50 -9.99
C GLY A 178 -19.30 -7.37 -10.12
N LEU A 179 -20.02 -7.41 -9.00
CA LEU A 179 -21.39 -7.96 -8.96
C LEU A 179 -22.47 -6.94 -8.58
N GLY A 180 -23.31 -6.55 -9.53
CA GLY A 180 -24.32 -5.50 -9.38
C GLY A 180 -25.35 -5.77 -8.27
N GLY A 181 -26.03 -6.92 -8.28
CA GLY A 181 -27.15 -7.28 -7.38
C GLY A 181 -27.69 -8.65 -7.70
N ASN A 182 -28.81 -9.06 -7.08
CA ASN A 182 -29.46 -10.38 -7.25
C ASN A 182 -29.75 -10.82 -8.72
N ASN A 183 -29.68 -9.89 -9.68
CA ASN A 183 -29.84 -10.15 -11.12
C ASN A 183 -28.49 -10.25 -11.85
N ASP A 184 -27.49 -9.48 -11.42
CA ASP A 184 -26.16 -9.47 -12.02
C ASP A 184 -25.24 -10.52 -11.40
N ASP A 185 -25.27 -10.74 -10.09
CA ASP A 185 -24.44 -11.78 -9.44
C ASP A 185 -24.68 -13.15 -10.09
N LYS A 186 -25.93 -13.55 -10.25
CA LYS A 186 -26.35 -14.76 -10.98
C LYS A 186 -25.86 -14.78 -12.43
N PHE A 187 -25.89 -13.65 -13.14
CA PHE A 187 -25.48 -13.54 -14.54
C PHE A 187 -23.96 -13.58 -14.72
N ARG A 188 -23.21 -12.89 -13.86
CA ARG A 188 -21.74 -12.88 -13.82
C ARG A 188 -21.20 -14.23 -13.36
N PHE A 189 -21.74 -14.80 -12.29
CA PHE A 189 -21.36 -16.15 -11.88
C PHE A 189 -21.64 -17.17 -12.97
N ALA A 190 -22.78 -17.09 -13.68
CA ALA A 190 -23.01 -17.93 -14.85
C ALA A 190 -21.93 -17.70 -15.93
N THR A 191 -21.84 -16.48 -16.49
CA THR A 191 -21.08 -16.24 -17.73
C THR A 191 -19.56 -16.07 -17.56
N THR A 192 -19.11 -15.46 -16.46
CA THR A 192 -17.68 -15.24 -16.17
C THR A 192 -17.05 -16.43 -15.42
N PHE A 193 -17.83 -17.27 -14.72
CA PHE A 193 -17.29 -18.37 -13.89
C PHE A 193 -17.82 -19.78 -14.22
N GLU A 194 -19.14 -20.02 -14.16
CA GLU A 194 -19.69 -21.37 -14.34
C GLU A 194 -19.57 -21.87 -15.77
N ASP A 195 -20.05 -21.10 -16.74
CA ASP A 195 -19.95 -21.41 -18.18
C ASP A 195 -18.49 -21.43 -18.65
N MET A 196 -17.67 -20.49 -18.14
CA MET A 196 -16.27 -20.34 -18.55
C MET A 196 -15.39 -21.51 -18.11
N TYR A 197 -15.58 -22.00 -16.87
CA TYR A 197 -14.84 -23.13 -16.30
C TYR A 197 -15.69 -24.40 -16.24
N SER A 198 -16.63 -24.55 -17.18
CA SER A 198 -17.62 -25.64 -17.25
C SER A 198 -17.09 -27.00 -17.73
N ASP A 199 -15.81 -27.09 -18.12
CA ASP A 199 -15.22 -28.32 -18.63
C ASP A 199 -15.31 -29.45 -17.58
N PRO A 200 -15.71 -30.69 -17.95
CA PRO A 200 -15.84 -31.80 -17.00
C PRO A 200 -14.64 -32.08 -16.09
N ALA A 201 -13.42 -31.67 -16.48
CA ALA A 201 -12.23 -31.82 -15.64
C ALA A 201 -12.02 -30.72 -14.60
N LEU A 202 -12.74 -29.59 -14.69
CA LEU A 202 -12.74 -28.51 -13.71
C LEU A 202 -13.92 -28.60 -12.72
N LYS A 203 -14.88 -29.51 -12.97
CA LYS A 203 -16.13 -29.59 -12.22
C LYS A 203 -15.97 -30.07 -10.79
N GLY A 204 -16.74 -29.45 -9.89
CA GLY A 204 -16.80 -29.74 -8.45
C GLY A 204 -15.51 -29.50 -7.67
N ILE A 205 -14.42 -29.09 -8.33
CA ILE A 205 -13.13 -28.78 -7.72
C ILE A 205 -13.23 -27.42 -7.06
N LYS A 206 -13.02 -27.37 -5.73
CA LYS A 206 -13.11 -26.14 -4.95
C LYS A 206 -12.13 -25.09 -5.45
N TRP A 207 -12.68 -23.98 -5.93
CA TRP A 207 -11.99 -22.71 -6.12
C TRP A 207 -11.91 -22.03 -4.76
N LEU A 208 -10.72 -22.04 -4.17
CA LEU A 208 -10.39 -21.25 -3.00
C LEU A 208 -10.12 -19.84 -3.52
N ASN A 209 -11.14 -19.00 -3.52
CA ASN A 209 -11.02 -17.63 -4.01
C ASN A 209 -10.66 -16.71 -2.85
N VAL A 210 -9.66 -15.88 -3.07
CA VAL A 210 -9.60 -14.58 -2.41
C VAL A 210 -10.26 -13.54 -3.31
N VAL A 211 -10.23 -12.31 -2.83
CA VAL A 211 -10.82 -11.17 -3.52
C VAL A 211 -9.74 -10.25 -4.09
N GLY A 212 -9.70 -9.99 -5.40
CA GLY A 212 -8.78 -9.05 -6.07
C GLY A 212 -9.43 -7.76 -6.58
N ASN A 213 -8.73 -6.62 -6.62
CA ASN A 213 -9.25 -5.23 -6.77
C ASN A 213 -10.45 -5.03 -7.67
N HIS A 214 -10.49 -5.63 -8.85
CA HIS A 214 -11.56 -5.38 -9.80
C HIS A 214 -12.85 -6.13 -9.53
N ASP A 215 -12.79 -7.24 -8.80
CA ASP A 215 -13.86 -8.23 -8.93
C ASP A 215 -15.02 -8.13 -7.98
N ILE A 216 -15.09 -7.04 -7.21
CA ILE A 216 -16.34 -6.51 -6.73
C ILE A 216 -16.44 -4.98 -7.04
N GLY A 217 -15.57 -4.42 -7.91
CA GLY A 217 -15.26 -2.98 -7.93
C GLY A 217 -14.15 -2.42 -8.80
N GLY A 218 -13.86 -1.13 -8.70
CA GLY A 218 -12.65 -0.49 -9.23
C GLY A 218 -12.74 0.12 -10.63
N ALA A 219 -13.84 0.01 -11.40
CA ALA A 219 -13.89 0.59 -12.76
C ALA A 219 -15.24 0.94 -13.48
N ALA A 220 -16.32 1.26 -12.76
CA ALA A 220 -17.55 1.99 -13.16
C ALA A 220 -18.31 2.42 -11.88
N TYR A 221 -19.61 2.81 -11.84
CA TYR A 221 -20.25 3.45 -10.65
C TYR A 221 -21.09 2.59 -9.64
N LEU A 222 -21.16 3.00 -8.35
CA LEU A 222 -21.16 1.97 -7.30
C LEU A 222 -22.53 1.41 -6.93
N CYS A 223 -23.49 2.20 -6.43
CA CYS A 223 -24.86 1.76 -6.11
C CYS A 223 -25.78 2.18 -7.26
N GLY A 224 -27.08 1.93 -7.09
CA GLY A 224 -27.87 1.45 -8.23
C GLY A 224 -27.21 0.24 -8.92
N ALA A 225 -26.22 -0.40 -8.28
CA ALA A 225 -25.57 -1.65 -8.64
C ALA A 225 -26.62 -2.71 -8.99
N GLU A 226 -27.61 -2.82 -8.11
CA GLU A 226 -28.70 -3.78 -8.20
C GLU A 226 -29.65 -3.51 -9.37
N LYS A 227 -29.53 -2.31 -9.96
CA LYS A 227 -30.25 -1.83 -11.15
C LYS A 227 -29.35 -1.78 -12.40
N ASN A 228 -28.03 -1.97 -12.24
CA ASN A 228 -27.00 -1.53 -13.21
C ASN A 228 -27.12 -0.03 -13.59
N GLU A 229 -27.82 0.76 -12.77
CA GLU A 229 -27.87 2.21 -12.82
C GLU A 229 -26.75 2.72 -11.93
N TYR A 230 -25.56 2.60 -12.48
CA TYR A 230 -24.30 3.04 -11.94
C TYR A 230 -24.40 4.58 -11.62
N THR A 231 -24.80 4.92 -10.39
CA THR A 231 -24.96 6.29 -9.81
C THR A 231 -24.16 6.46 -8.49
N LYS A 232 -24.59 7.30 -7.50
CA LYS A 232 -23.66 7.99 -6.55
C LYS A 232 -23.68 8.30 -4.91
N CYS A 233 -24.25 7.88 -3.68
CA CYS A 233 -25.28 7.10 -2.78
C CYS A 233 -25.42 7.88 -1.43
N GLY A 234 -26.61 8.39 -1.10
CA GLY A 234 -26.95 9.70 -0.48
C GLY A 234 -26.27 10.10 0.83
N SER A 235 -25.51 9.20 1.42
CA SER A 235 -24.92 9.36 2.74
C SER A 235 -23.89 8.28 2.95
N SER A 236 -23.02 8.52 3.92
CA SER A 236 -22.18 7.45 4.43
C SER A 236 -22.95 6.21 4.84
N ALA A 237 -24.14 6.34 5.43
CA ALA A 237 -25.02 5.24 5.82
C ALA A 237 -25.42 4.35 4.63
N GLU A 238 -25.92 4.93 3.53
CA GLU A 238 -26.43 4.18 2.37
C GLU A 238 -25.28 3.43 1.69
N LEU A 239 -24.18 4.15 1.55
CA LEU A 239 -22.89 3.60 1.20
C LEU A 239 -22.51 2.42 2.15
N VAL A 240 -22.49 2.49 3.50
CA VAL A 240 -22.04 1.36 4.39
C VAL A 240 -22.78 0.05 4.21
N GLU A 241 -24.05 0.09 3.85
CA GLU A 241 -24.82 -1.15 3.84
C GLU A 241 -24.49 -1.94 2.60
N ASN A 242 -24.70 -1.26 1.47
CA ASN A 242 -24.10 -1.51 0.20
C ASN A 242 -22.63 -1.97 0.30
N LEU A 243 -21.88 -1.52 1.34
CA LEU A 243 -20.52 -1.96 1.64
C LEU A 243 -20.49 -3.46 1.56
N ASN A 244 -21.03 -4.04 2.60
CA ASN A 244 -20.88 -5.44 2.81
C ASN A 244 -21.69 -6.23 1.76
N GLN A 245 -22.53 -5.58 0.93
CA GLN A 245 -23.32 -6.22 -0.12
C GLN A 245 -22.53 -6.79 -1.28
N ARG A 246 -21.61 -6.06 -1.94
CA ARG A 246 -20.92 -6.67 -3.10
C ARG A 246 -20.18 -7.96 -2.65
N PHE A 247 -19.58 -8.01 -1.45
CA PHE A 247 -18.88 -9.21 -0.96
C PHE A 247 -19.85 -10.26 -0.46
N LYS A 248 -20.89 -9.87 0.29
CA LYS A 248 -22.01 -10.77 0.59
C LYS A 248 -22.50 -11.44 -0.70
N TYR A 249 -22.51 -10.78 -1.86
CA TYR A 249 -22.94 -11.45 -3.10
C TYR A 249 -22.00 -12.57 -3.56
N GLN A 250 -20.69 -12.44 -3.35
CA GLN A 250 -19.75 -13.54 -3.61
C GLN A 250 -19.69 -14.57 -2.49
N GLN A 251 -19.75 -14.13 -1.23
CA GLN A 251 -19.71 -14.99 -0.04
C GLN A 251 -20.97 -15.84 0.09
N ARG A 252 -22.15 -15.26 -0.22
CA ARG A 252 -23.44 -15.97 -0.29
C ARG A 252 -23.58 -16.82 -1.53
N TYR A 253 -22.72 -16.65 -2.54
CA TYR A 253 -22.88 -17.40 -3.78
C TYR A 253 -22.67 -18.89 -3.53
N LYS A 254 -23.65 -19.67 -3.96
CA LYS A 254 -23.63 -21.13 -3.92
C LYS A 254 -23.60 -21.65 -5.33
N SER A 255 -22.41 -22.10 -5.72
CA SER A 255 -22.20 -22.70 -7.03
C SER A 255 -23.10 -23.93 -7.20
N PRO A 256 -23.85 -24.04 -8.31
CA PRO A 256 -24.62 -25.24 -8.60
C PRO A 256 -23.73 -26.47 -8.80
N ASP A 257 -22.45 -26.28 -9.08
CA ASP A 257 -21.46 -27.34 -9.22
C ASP A 257 -20.78 -27.61 -7.87
N ASN A 258 -21.51 -28.30 -6.98
CA ASN A 258 -21.03 -28.80 -5.69
C ASN A 258 -20.49 -27.72 -4.72
N ASP A 259 -21.06 -26.51 -4.73
CA ASP A 259 -20.58 -25.36 -3.95
C ASP A 259 -19.07 -25.07 -4.16
N ARG A 260 -18.55 -25.32 -5.36
CA ARG A 260 -17.12 -25.19 -5.66
C ARG A 260 -16.58 -23.77 -5.49
N TRP A 261 -17.44 -22.75 -5.47
CA TRP A 261 -17.05 -21.39 -5.12
C TRP A 261 -16.82 -21.29 -3.61
N GLN A 262 -15.56 -21.22 -3.17
CA GLN A 262 -15.23 -21.00 -1.77
C GLN A 262 -14.72 -19.57 -1.59
N LEU A 263 -15.55 -18.76 -0.95
CA LEU A 263 -15.18 -17.47 -0.38
C LEU A 263 -15.95 -17.37 0.94
N LYS A 264 -15.43 -18.02 1.99
CA LYS A 264 -16.19 -18.29 3.23
C LYS A 264 -16.37 -17.00 4.04
N ASP A 265 -15.31 -16.23 4.08
CA ASP A 265 -15.18 -14.92 4.69
C ASP A 265 -13.95 -14.28 4.02
N HIS A 266 -13.64 -13.06 4.41
CA HIS A 266 -12.34 -12.44 4.33
C HIS A 266 -11.25 -13.27 5.00
N TYR A 267 -11.57 -14.36 5.69
CA TYR A 267 -10.54 -15.33 6.04
C TYR A 267 -11.04 -16.74 6.00
N TYR A 268 -10.21 -17.64 5.47
CA TYR A 268 -10.31 -19.04 5.82
C TYR A 268 -9.03 -19.81 5.51
N VAL A 269 -8.69 -20.73 6.41
CA VAL A 269 -7.91 -21.92 6.03
C VAL A 269 -8.78 -22.80 5.13
N ASP A 270 -8.15 -23.43 4.16
CA ASP A 270 -8.61 -24.71 3.63
C ASP A 270 -7.47 -25.72 3.76
N SER A 271 -7.59 -26.58 4.77
CA SER A 271 -6.68 -27.71 5.01
C SER A 271 -7.02 -28.86 4.07
N TYR A 272 -6.00 -29.41 3.42
CA TYR A 272 -6.11 -30.63 2.63
C TYR A 272 -5.04 -31.64 3.03
N THR A 273 -5.42 -32.92 3.03
CA THR A 273 -4.53 -34.03 3.38
C THR A 273 -4.85 -35.21 2.49
N ALA A 274 -3.82 -35.83 1.91
CA ALA A 274 -3.92 -37.10 1.22
C ALA A 274 -2.63 -37.91 1.44
N GLY A 275 -2.78 -39.17 1.80
CA GLY A 275 -1.65 -39.98 2.26
C GLY A 275 -1.00 -39.35 3.51
N ASP A 276 0.32 -39.21 3.47
CA ASP A 276 1.12 -38.52 4.47
C ASP A 276 1.41 -37.05 4.13
N VAL A 277 0.87 -36.53 3.02
CA VAL A 277 1.12 -35.15 2.56
C VAL A 277 -0.01 -34.22 3.00
N THR A 278 0.37 -33.17 3.72
CA THR A 278 -0.53 -32.15 4.28
C THR A 278 -0.25 -30.79 3.67
N VAL A 279 -1.31 -30.07 3.27
CA VAL A 279 -1.23 -28.70 2.75
C VAL A 279 -2.30 -27.86 3.40
N ASP A 280 -1.91 -26.76 4.04
CA ASP A 280 -2.84 -25.73 4.48
C ASP A 280 -2.76 -24.55 3.50
N VAL A 281 -3.89 -24.22 2.87
CA VAL A 281 -4.04 -23.00 2.08
C VAL A 281 -4.69 -21.95 2.95
N PHE A 282 -3.96 -20.88 3.20
CA PHE A 282 -4.45 -19.72 3.89
C PHE A 282 -4.93 -18.75 2.83
N ASN A 283 -6.24 -18.46 2.83
CA ASN A 283 -6.88 -17.61 1.84
C ASN A 283 -7.05 -16.25 2.47
N ILE A 284 -6.13 -15.36 2.10
CA ILE A 284 -5.84 -14.18 2.89
C ILE A 284 -6.18 -12.94 2.09
N ASP A 285 -6.59 -11.92 2.82
CA ASP A 285 -7.63 -11.08 2.30
C ASP A 285 -7.12 -9.72 1.91
N THR A 286 -6.50 -9.84 0.76
CA THR A 286 -5.55 -9.01 0.06
C THR A 286 -5.66 -7.53 -0.29
N ASN A 287 -6.66 -6.88 -0.89
CA ASN A 287 -6.60 -5.52 -1.51
C ASN A 287 -6.31 -4.24 -0.66
N TYR A 288 -5.60 -4.28 0.44
CA TYR A 288 -5.07 -3.14 1.22
C TYR A 288 -3.56 -2.67 1.14
N ALA A 289 -3.13 -1.97 0.08
CA ALA A 289 -1.84 -1.28 0.03
C ALA A 289 -1.72 0.00 -0.80
N ASP A 290 -0.49 0.22 -1.24
CA ASP A 290 0.06 1.38 -1.80
C ASP A 290 0.32 1.42 -3.34
N ASN A 291 -0.27 0.63 -4.24
CA ASN A 291 -0.15 0.71 -5.73
C ASN A 291 -1.36 0.04 -6.41
N HIS A 292 -1.71 0.27 -7.67
CA HIS A 292 -2.62 -0.47 -8.55
C HIS A 292 -3.83 -1.42 -8.08
N GLY A 293 -4.36 -1.39 -6.85
CA GLY A 293 -5.64 -2.04 -6.48
C GLY A 293 -6.33 -1.24 -5.39
N GLY A 294 -6.70 -1.80 -4.25
CA GLY A 294 -6.93 -1.00 -3.03
C GLY A 294 -7.45 0.44 -3.18
N MET A 295 -6.58 1.46 -3.09
CA MET A 295 -6.91 2.89 -3.25
C MET A 295 -7.80 3.24 -4.44
N GLN A 296 -7.45 2.94 -5.70
CA GLN A 296 -8.40 3.18 -6.80
C GLN A 296 -9.38 1.97 -6.91
N ILE A 297 -9.84 1.51 -5.74
CA ILE A 297 -11.13 0.88 -5.50
C ILE A 297 -11.93 1.67 -4.44
N CYS A 298 -11.37 2.52 -3.56
CA CYS A 298 -12.10 3.74 -3.11
C CYS A 298 -11.26 5.00 -3.07
N CYS A 299 -11.30 5.66 -4.19
CA CYS A 299 -12.24 6.76 -4.09
C CYS A 299 -12.95 7.11 -5.36
N GLN A 300 -12.83 6.31 -6.42
CA GLN A 300 -13.89 6.05 -7.41
C GLN A 300 -13.56 6.13 -8.95
N CYS A 301 -12.31 6.33 -9.47
CA CYS A 301 -11.96 6.66 -10.90
C CYS A 301 -12.14 5.64 -12.00
N PHE A 302 -13.26 4.91 -12.00
CA PHE A 302 -14.00 4.87 -13.26
C PHE A 302 -15.53 5.18 -13.28
N GLY A 303 -16.12 5.90 -12.30
CA GLY A 303 -17.36 6.73 -12.48
C GLY A 303 -17.40 8.32 -12.55
N TYR A 304 -17.15 9.16 -11.53
CA TYR A 304 -17.23 10.68 -11.40
C TYR A 304 -16.57 11.57 -12.45
N GLY A 305 -15.29 11.40 -12.76
CA GLY A 305 -14.66 11.87 -13.98
C GLY A 305 -15.23 11.09 -15.15
N ASN A 306 -16.55 10.98 -15.21
CA ASN A 306 -17.42 10.86 -16.36
C ASN A 306 -18.50 11.98 -16.27
N ASP A 307 -18.30 13.09 -15.53
CA ASP A 307 -19.29 14.17 -15.32
C ASP A 307 -19.04 15.63 -15.93
N ILE A 308 -18.01 15.97 -16.75
CA ILE A 308 -17.53 17.41 -17.00
C ILE A 308 -16.97 17.77 -18.45
N PRO A 309 -16.00 18.73 -18.72
CA PRO A 309 -15.27 18.85 -20.04
C PRO A 309 -13.75 19.37 -20.10
N GLY A 310 -12.71 18.51 -20.04
CA GLY A 310 -11.27 18.84 -19.77
C GLY A 310 -10.19 17.70 -19.68
N PHE A 311 -9.67 17.39 -18.47
CA PHE A 311 -9.17 16.14 -17.81
C PHE A 311 -8.95 14.90 -18.76
N ALA A 312 -7.78 14.23 -18.78
CA ALA A 312 -7.40 13.11 -19.69
C ALA A 312 -6.65 11.89 -19.06
N GLN A 313 -7.13 10.64 -19.31
CA GLN A 313 -7.16 9.43 -18.42
C GLN A 313 -5.89 8.99 -17.65
N SER A 314 -4.74 9.59 -17.90
CA SER A 314 -3.44 9.19 -17.36
C SER A 314 -2.98 10.00 -16.15
N LYS A 315 -3.35 11.28 -16.03
CA LYS A 315 -3.21 12.00 -14.74
C LYS A 315 -4.13 11.39 -13.69
N CYS A 316 -5.13 10.69 -14.19
CA CYS A 316 -5.82 9.66 -13.50
C CYS A 316 -4.90 8.44 -13.07
N GLU A 317 -3.59 8.64 -12.88
CA GLU A 317 -2.75 8.01 -11.85
C GLU A 317 -2.54 8.94 -10.60
N ASP A 318 -2.06 10.18 -10.71
CA ASP A 318 -1.46 11.01 -9.62
C ASP A 318 -2.34 11.53 -8.45
N ALA A 319 -3.56 11.06 -8.29
CA ALA A 319 -4.60 11.74 -7.49
C ALA A 319 -4.42 11.56 -5.97
N GLN A 320 -4.99 12.39 -5.07
CA GLN A 320 -5.21 12.03 -3.65
C GLN A 320 -6.53 12.41 -3.03
N PRO A 321 -6.90 11.97 -1.81
CA PRO A 321 -8.23 12.29 -1.37
C PRO A 321 -8.23 13.75 -0.91
N GLY A 322 -9.22 14.21 -0.18
CA GLY A 322 -9.59 15.62 -0.07
C GLY A 322 -9.97 16.33 -1.39
N ARG A 323 -9.61 15.78 -2.56
CA ARG A 323 -9.75 16.27 -3.95
C ARG A 323 -11.14 16.60 -4.51
N PRO A 324 -11.25 16.77 -5.84
CA PRO A 324 -12.48 16.93 -6.67
C PRO A 324 -12.69 15.81 -7.65
N GLU A 325 -11.67 15.01 -7.81
CA GLU A 325 -11.71 13.96 -8.76
C GLU A 325 -12.28 12.61 -8.18
N CYS A 326 -13.25 12.38 -7.24
CA CYS A 326 -13.57 11.21 -6.29
C CYS A 326 -15.07 11.07 -6.25
N ALA A 327 -15.61 10.00 -5.66
CA ALA A 327 -16.57 9.92 -4.55
C ALA A 327 -17.62 11.03 -4.30
N GLY A 328 -17.34 12.33 -4.48
CA GLY A 328 -18.28 13.40 -4.94
C GLY A 328 -18.18 14.85 -4.41
N GLY A 329 -17.28 15.17 -3.48
CA GLY A 329 -17.05 16.47 -2.82
C GLY A 329 -16.82 16.55 -1.30
N ASP A 330 -17.44 15.70 -0.53
CA ASP A 330 -17.74 15.84 0.86
C ASP A 330 -16.47 15.61 1.65
N VAL A 331 -16.65 15.73 2.93
CA VAL A 331 -15.63 15.56 3.91
C VAL A 331 -16.13 14.47 4.91
N GLY A 332 -17.19 13.70 4.53
CA GLY A 332 -17.54 12.26 4.86
C GLY A 332 -18.19 11.15 3.91
N MET A 333 -17.83 10.41 2.76
CA MET A 333 -17.02 10.09 1.44
C MET A 333 -15.45 9.99 0.76
N TYR A 334 -14.08 10.37 1.05
CA TYR A 334 -12.69 9.90 1.72
C TYR A 334 -12.19 9.66 3.34
N ASN A 335 -12.84 9.99 4.53
CA ASN A 335 -13.09 9.54 5.95
C ASN A 335 -14.61 9.09 6.40
N ALA A 336 -15.13 7.92 5.87
CA ALA A 336 -16.34 7.00 5.54
C ALA A 336 -16.22 5.58 4.66
N CYS A 337 -15.67 5.38 3.42
CA CYS A 337 -15.10 4.20 2.70
C CYS A 337 -14.08 3.39 3.47
N ILE A 338 -12.83 3.75 4.02
CA ILE A 338 -11.49 3.07 4.43
C ILE A 338 -11.26 2.05 5.65
N ASP A 339 -12.07 1.90 6.70
CA ASP A 339 -12.02 0.83 7.74
C ASP A 339 -13.03 -0.38 7.97
N VAL A 340 -14.25 -0.57 7.44
CA VAL A 340 -14.90 -1.80 6.95
C VAL A 340 -14.06 -2.54 5.89
N ILE A 341 -12.74 -2.38 5.91
CA ILE A 341 -11.77 -3.06 5.05
C ILE A 341 -10.39 -2.78 5.60
N ASN A 342 -10.09 -1.66 6.26
CA ASN A 342 -9.30 -1.80 7.48
C ASN A 342 -10.05 -2.77 8.48
N GLY A 343 -11.16 -3.54 8.23
CA GLY A 343 -12.10 -4.12 9.25
C GLY A 343 -12.51 -5.63 9.48
N TRP A 344 -12.44 -6.65 8.57
CA TRP A 344 -12.35 -8.16 8.71
C TRP A 344 -10.92 -8.66 8.49
N GLY A 345 -10.32 -8.72 7.30
CA GLY A 345 -8.92 -9.10 6.92
C GLY A 345 -7.61 -9.01 7.82
N LYS A 346 -7.29 -8.07 8.71
CA LYS A 346 -6.48 -8.17 9.96
C LYS A 346 -6.92 -9.24 10.90
N ASP A 347 -8.19 -9.54 10.88
CA ASP A 347 -8.76 -10.75 11.37
C ASP A 347 -8.30 -11.85 10.42
N SER A 348 -8.43 -11.77 9.09
CA SER A 348 -7.62 -12.64 8.17
C SER A 348 -6.14 -12.70 8.51
N LEU A 349 -5.59 -11.65 9.15
CA LEU A 349 -4.31 -11.71 9.79
C LEU A 349 -4.31 -12.46 11.10
N LYS A 350 -4.79 -11.88 12.19
CA LYS A 350 -4.99 -12.44 13.54
C LYS A 350 -5.47 -13.90 13.52
N GLN A 351 -6.18 -14.29 12.47
CA GLN A 351 -6.53 -15.63 12.08
C GLN A 351 -5.43 -16.36 11.30
N ALA A 352 -4.98 -15.97 10.09
CA ALA A 352 -3.91 -16.73 9.41
C ALA A 352 -2.54 -16.66 10.11
N LYS A 353 -2.20 -15.55 10.77
CA LYS A 353 -1.29 -15.47 11.91
C LYS A 353 -1.41 -16.73 12.77
N ARG A 354 -2.43 -16.76 13.64
CA ARG A 354 -2.75 -17.83 14.59
C ARG A 354 -2.69 -19.23 13.96
N ASP A 355 -3.21 -19.35 12.74
CA ASP A 355 -3.45 -20.64 12.12
C ASP A 355 -2.23 -21.18 11.34
N ILE A 356 -1.37 -20.33 10.74
CA ILE A 356 -0.08 -20.73 10.15
C ILE A 356 0.93 -21.05 11.26
N ALA A 357 0.86 -20.35 12.39
CA ALA A 357 1.63 -20.70 13.59
C ALA A 357 1.20 -22.04 14.19
N ALA A 358 -0.12 -22.29 14.31
CA ALA A 358 -0.66 -23.57 14.75
C ALA A 358 -0.45 -24.70 13.72
N SER A 359 -0.35 -24.35 12.44
CA SER A 359 -0.21 -25.29 11.32
C SER A 359 1.08 -26.10 11.40
N LYS A 360 0.94 -27.38 11.08
CA LYS A 360 2.01 -28.36 10.94
C LYS A 360 2.03 -28.98 9.55
N ALA A 361 1.39 -28.33 8.57
CA ALA A 361 1.29 -28.84 7.20
C ALA A 361 2.65 -28.87 6.51
N ASP A 362 2.91 -29.93 5.72
CA ASP A 362 4.15 -30.12 4.96
C ASP A 362 4.43 -28.97 4.00
N PHE A 363 3.36 -28.39 3.44
CA PHE A 363 3.39 -27.09 2.79
C PHE A 363 2.32 -26.19 3.35
N LYS A 364 2.71 -24.98 3.64
CA LYS A 364 1.81 -23.86 3.90
C LYS A 364 1.86 -23.00 2.64
N ILE A 365 0.69 -22.58 2.17
CA ILE A 365 0.55 -21.73 0.98
C ILE A 365 -0.32 -20.55 1.34
N ILE A 366 0.13 -19.37 0.95
CA ILE A 366 -0.72 -18.18 0.99
C ILE A 366 -1.33 -17.99 -0.39
N ASN A 367 -2.65 -18.13 -0.45
CA ASN A 367 -3.46 -17.71 -1.56
C ASN A 367 -4.00 -16.32 -1.28
N THR A 368 -3.94 -15.49 -2.32
CA THR A 368 -3.81 -14.05 -2.21
C THR A 368 -3.96 -13.46 -3.62
N HIS A 369 -4.26 -12.17 -3.79
CA HIS A 369 -4.15 -11.47 -5.08
C HIS A 369 -2.81 -10.74 -5.27
N TYR A 370 -1.91 -10.60 -4.26
CA TYR A 370 -0.76 -9.69 -4.40
C TYR A 370 0.63 -10.08 -3.72
N SER A 371 1.72 -10.34 -4.51
CA SER A 371 3.22 -10.47 -4.29
C SER A 371 4.02 -9.29 -3.69
N PRO A 372 4.93 -9.54 -2.73
CA PRO A 372 5.41 -8.55 -1.78
C PRO A 372 6.02 -7.19 -2.18
N HIS A 373 6.88 -7.11 -3.17
CA HIS A 373 8.06 -6.23 -3.02
C HIS A 373 8.11 -4.97 -3.90
N HIS A 374 7.00 -4.53 -4.49
CA HIS A 374 7.05 -3.50 -5.55
C HIS A 374 5.94 -2.42 -5.55
N HIS A 375 5.01 -2.42 -4.60
CA HIS A 375 3.64 -1.98 -4.92
C HIS A 375 2.81 -1.36 -3.78
N MET A 376 3.49 -0.86 -2.75
CA MET A 376 3.34 -1.35 -1.38
C MET A 376 4.60 -0.83 -0.64
N SER A 377 4.66 0.23 0.26
CA SER A 377 5.73 0.86 1.18
C SER A 377 6.30 0.50 2.66
N PRO A 378 7.56 0.80 3.04
CA PRO A 378 8.51 -0.09 3.80
C PRO A 378 8.25 -0.96 5.07
N ASP A 379 7.06 -1.13 5.65
CA ASP A 379 6.79 -2.12 6.71
C ASP A 379 6.51 -3.47 6.00
N LYS A 380 5.72 -4.37 6.56
CA LYS A 380 4.66 -5.16 5.89
C LYS A 380 4.80 -5.96 4.57
N GLN A 381 5.59 -5.60 3.53
CA GLN A 381 6.30 -6.67 2.78
C GLN A 381 7.35 -7.30 3.68
N LYS A 382 7.89 -6.44 4.51
CA LYS A 382 8.59 -6.75 5.73
C LYS A 382 7.69 -7.31 6.82
N GLU A 383 6.41 -7.53 6.54
CA GLU A 383 5.48 -8.35 7.30
C GLU A 383 4.82 -9.47 6.43
N LEU A 384 5.39 -9.74 5.24
CA LEU A 384 5.10 -10.93 4.45
C LEU A 384 6.20 -11.99 4.59
N PHE A 385 7.39 -11.57 4.24
CA PHE A 385 8.63 -12.32 4.21
C PHE A 385 8.89 -13.20 5.44
N GLY A 386 9.15 -12.65 6.61
CA GLY A 386 9.30 -13.31 7.90
C GLY A 386 8.10 -14.16 8.36
N LEU A 387 6.96 -14.10 7.67
CA LEU A 387 5.77 -14.89 7.96
C LEU A 387 6.01 -16.21 7.28
N THR A 388 6.47 -16.10 6.04
CA THR A 388 6.86 -17.23 5.27
C THR A 388 8.18 -17.79 5.80
N LYS A 389 8.84 -17.09 6.73
CA LYS A 389 9.92 -17.56 7.62
C LYS A 389 9.43 -18.23 8.91
N ASP A 390 8.71 -17.52 9.76
CA ASP A 390 8.35 -17.92 11.13
C ASP A 390 7.07 -18.76 11.19
N GLY A 391 6.25 -18.64 10.16
CA GLY A 391 5.26 -19.64 9.77
C GLY A 391 5.88 -20.77 8.97
N ASN A 392 7.05 -20.53 8.37
CA ASN A 392 7.74 -21.41 7.43
C ASN A 392 6.80 -21.82 6.29
N VAL A 393 6.44 -20.83 5.46
CA VAL A 393 5.56 -20.95 4.29
C VAL A 393 6.41 -21.07 3.04
N GLN A 394 6.13 -22.10 2.27
CA GLN A 394 6.94 -22.52 1.13
C GLN A 394 6.65 -21.64 -0.08
N LEU A 395 5.36 -21.32 -0.28
CA LEU A 395 4.88 -20.61 -1.44
C LEU A 395 3.90 -19.51 -1.05
N PHE A 396 4.20 -18.31 -1.53
CA PHE A 396 3.29 -17.19 -1.57
C PHE A 396 2.83 -16.96 -3.01
N MET A 397 1.51 -16.88 -3.23
CA MET A 397 0.92 -16.79 -4.57
C MET A 397 -0.06 -15.64 -4.70
N ASN A 398 -0.04 -15.01 -5.87
CA ASN A 398 -0.81 -13.81 -6.15
C ASN A 398 -1.07 -13.56 -7.63
N GLY A 399 -1.97 -12.63 -7.92
CA GLY A 399 -2.11 -12.00 -9.22
C GLY A 399 -1.76 -10.51 -9.19
N HIS A 400 -2.73 -9.73 -9.63
CA HIS A 400 -2.82 -8.30 -9.82
C HIS A 400 -1.85 -7.69 -10.81
N THR A 401 -0.55 -7.70 -10.52
CA THR A 401 0.38 -7.13 -11.49
C THR A 401 0.28 -8.04 -12.69
N HIS A 402 -0.24 -7.52 -13.81
CA HIS A 402 -0.79 -8.33 -14.90
C HIS A 402 0.31 -9.05 -15.70
N ALA A 403 1.12 -9.85 -15.05
CA ALA A 403 2.35 -10.44 -15.53
C ALA A 403 2.63 -11.71 -14.72
N PHE A 404 3.89 -12.18 -14.73
CA PHE A 404 4.32 -13.31 -13.92
C PHE A 404 5.73 -13.09 -13.42
N SER A 405 5.99 -13.37 -12.14
CA SER A 405 7.33 -13.35 -11.53
C SER A 405 7.58 -14.64 -10.77
N HIS A 406 8.86 -14.88 -10.47
CA HIS A 406 9.26 -15.77 -9.38
C HIS A 406 10.42 -15.12 -8.65
N ASP A 407 10.18 -14.76 -7.39
CA ASP A 407 11.14 -14.12 -6.51
C ASP A 407 11.41 -15.03 -5.31
N THR A 408 12.64 -15.04 -4.81
CA THR A 408 13.06 -16.00 -3.78
C THR A 408 13.81 -15.32 -2.65
N SER A 409 13.56 -15.80 -1.45
CA SER A 409 14.06 -15.22 -0.22
C SER A 409 15.24 -15.94 0.40
N ALA A 410 16.00 -15.23 1.23
CA ALA A 410 17.07 -15.80 2.04
C ALA A 410 16.61 -16.82 3.12
N TRP A 411 15.30 -17.05 3.28
CA TRP A 411 14.72 -18.06 4.19
C TRP A 411 13.93 -19.17 3.48
N GLY A 412 14.00 -19.25 2.14
CA GLY A 412 13.47 -20.38 1.38
C GLY A 412 12.00 -20.28 0.97
N THR A 413 11.34 -19.15 1.19
CA THR A 413 10.05 -18.87 0.55
C THR A 413 10.23 -18.40 -0.88
N HIS A 414 9.31 -18.87 -1.72
CA HIS A 414 9.11 -18.45 -3.09
C HIS A 414 7.85 -17.59 -3.20
N PHE A 415 7.98 -16.44 -3.86
CA PHE A 415 6.88 -15.52 -4.17
C PHE A 415 6.61 -15.63 -5.67
N ILE A 416 5.37 -15.89 -6.05
CA ILE A 416 4.99 -16.13 -7.45
C ILE A 416 3.82 -15.24 -7.84
N GLU A 417 4.15 -14.21 -8.60
CA GLU A 417 3.19 -13.39 -9.33
C GLU A 417 2.63 -14.15 -10.53
N ASN A 418 1.31 -14.11 -10.65
CA ASN A 418 0.51 -15.00 -11.49
C ASN A 418 -0.75 -14.27 -12.00
N GLY A 419 -0.58 -12.99 -12.38
CA GLY A 419 -1.67 -12.08 -12.75
C GLY A 419 -2.06 -12.09 -14.22
N GLY A 420 -1.90 -13.23 -14.90
CA GLY A 420 -2.17 -13.36 -16.33
C GLY A 420 -3.27 -14.34 -16.70
N GLY A 421 -4.31 -14.48 -15.87
CA GLY A 421 -5.41 -15.41 -16.10
C GLY A 421 -6.38 -15.03 -17.23
N GLY A 422 -6.22 -13.85 -17.83
CA GLY A 422 -6.92 -13.46 -19.05
C GLY A 422 -8.19 -12.62 -18.87
N GLY A 423 -8.44 -12.11 -17.67
CA GLY A 423 -9.49 -11.14 -17.39
C GLY A 423 -9.24 -9.78 -18.06
N ILE A 424 -7.98 -9.42 -18.23
CA ILE A 424 -7.47 -8.11 -18.63
C ILE A 424 -6.28 -8.24 -19.61
N TYR A 425 -5.69 -7.13 -20.05
CA TYR A 425 -4.41 -7.16 -20.77
C TYR A 425 -3.25 -7.36 -19.78
N THR A 426 -2.30 -8.21 -20.17
CA THR A 426 -1.05 -8.41 -19.45
C THR A 426 0.08 -7.51 -19.95
N SER A 427 1.17 -7.43 -19.18
CA SER A 427 2.40 -6.66 -19.40
C SER A 427 3.66 -7.52 -19.18
N SER A 428 4.85 -6.92 -19.23
CA SER A 428 6.10 -7.57 -18.80
C SER A 428 6.29 -7.38 -17.29
N ALA A 429 6.68 -8.43 -16.57
CA ALA A 429 6.97 -8.32 -15.15
C ALA A 429 8.21 -7.46 -14.89
N ASN A 430 8.10 -6.53 -13.94
CA ASN A 430 9.22 -5.75 -13.45
C ASN A 430 10.09 -6.63 -12.54
N ALA A 431 11.25 -7.05 -13.05
CA ALA A 431 12.20 -7.89 -12.33
C ALA A 431 12.83 -7.11 -11.15
N LEU A 432 12.15 -7.10 -10.01
CA LEU A 432 12.59 -6.41 -8.82
C LEU A 432 13.46 -7.31 -7.95
N SER A 433 14.55 -6.77 -7.43
CA SER A 433 15.34 -7.42 -6.38
C SER A 433 15.71 -6.39 -5.34
N ASN A 434 15.49 -6.74 -4.08
CA ASN A 434 15.85 -5.91 -2.94
C ASN A 434 16.79 -6.71 -2.03
N LYS A 435 17.03 -6.24 -0.81
CA LYS A 435 17.97 -6.88 0.14
C LYS A 435 17.43 -8.18 0.77
N PHE A 436 16.19 -8.59 0.48
CA PHE A 436 15.54 -9.76 1.05
C PHE A 436 15.20 -10.81 0.00
N VAL A 437 14.63 -10.37 -1.13
CA VAL A 437 14.27 -11.21 -2.27
C VAL A 437 15.12 -10.92 -3.49
N THR A 438 15.52 -12.01 -4.13
CA THR A 438 16.22 -12.03 -5.40
C THR A 438 15.27 -12.55 -6.46
N ASN A 439 15.12 -11.83 -7.57
CA ASN A 439 14.36 -12.29 -8.73
C ASN A 439 15.05 -13.51 -9.35
N VAL A 440 14.29 -14.60 -9.48
CA VAL A 440 14.74 -15.84 -10.13
C VAL A 440 14.18 -15.94 -11.55
N TRP A 441 12.99 -15.40 -11.79
CA TRP A 441 12.41 -15.28 -13.13
C TRP A 441 11.42 -14.11 -13.23
N ALA A 442 11.32 -13.54 -14.43
CA ALA A 442 10.32 -12.56 -14.80
C ALA A 442 9.73 -12.91 -16.17
N GLY A 443 8.41 -12.84 -16.29
CA GLY A 443 7.65 -13.09 -17.51
C GLY A 443 7.86 -11.97 -18.53
N ALA A 444 8.73 -12.23 -19.51
CA ALA A 444 9.05 -11.28 -20.56
C ALA A 444 7.99 -11.22 -21.68
N GLY A 445 7.74 -10.01 -22.19
CA GLY A 445 6.76 -9.76 -23.24
C GLY A 445 5.38 -9.48 -22.67
N TYR A 446 4.36 -10.18 -23.17
CA TYR A 446 2.97 -9.99 -22.75
C TYR A 446 2.28 -11.35 -22.51
N PRO A 447 2.82 -12.17 -21.59
CA PRO A 447 2.35 -13.54 -21.31
C PRO A 447 0.89 -13.61 -20.85
N TYR A 448 0.21 -14.71 -21.15
CA TYR A 448 -1.01 -15.16 -20.48
C TYR A 448 -0.80 -16.59 -19.97
N GLY A 449 -1.51 -17.00 -18.93
CA GLY A 449 -1.23 -18.27 -18.27
C GLY A 449 -1.75 -18.37 -16.85
N PHE A 450 -1.24 -19.38 -16.15
CA PHE A 450 -1.54 -19.72 -14.76
C PHE A 450 -0.40 -20.60 -14.20
N PHE A 451 -0.47 -21.05 -12.95
CA PHE A 451 0.49 -21.99 -12.37
C PHE A 451 -0.15 -23.35 -12.01
N GLU A 452 0.61 -24.42 -12.23
CA GLU A 452 0.36 -25.75 -11.69
C GLU A 452 1.17 -25.94 -10.42
N LEU A 453 0.52 -26.46 -9.36
CA LEU A 453 1.14 -26.81 -8.09
C LEU A 453 1.01 -28.31 -7.88
N SER A 454 2.13 -29.04 -7.76
CA SER A 454 2.12 -30.49 -7.55
C SER A 454 2.86 -30.87 -6.27
N PHE A 455 2.26 -31.70 -5.42
CA PHE A 455 2.73 -31.94 -4.05
C PHE A 455 3.21 -33.38 -3.82
N SER A 456 4.36 -33.53 -3.19
CA SER A 456 4.90 -34.78 -2.65
C SER A 456 5.48 -34.51 -1.26
N LYS A 457 5.90 -35.54 -0.50
CA LYS A 457 6.34 -35.34 0.91
C LYS A 457 7.51 -34.38 1.10
N ASP A 458 8.45 -34.36 0.15
CA ASP A 458 9.65 -33.51 0.18
C ASP A 458 9.53 -32.25 -0.68
N TRP A 459 8.69 -32.26 -1.72
CA TRP A 459 8.71 -31.26 -2.80
C TRP A 459 7.32 -30.80 -3.24
N LEU A 460 7.19 -29.48 -3.40
CA LEU A 460 6.14 -28.78 -4.14
C LEU A 460 6.74 -28.29 -5.46
N LYS A 461 6.28 -28.83 -6.58
CA LYS A 461 6.61 -28.31 -7.91
C LYS A 461 5.65 -27.19 -8.27
N ALA A 462 6.15 -25.96 -8.40
CA ALA A 462 5.45 -24.84 -9.01
C ALA A 462 5.88 -24.70 -10.47
N GLN A 463 4.93 -24.76 -11.41
CA GLN A 463 5.23 -24.72 -12.85
C GLN A 463 4.29 -23.78 -13.59
N TRP A 464 4.85 -22.78 -14.25
CA TRP A 464 4.11 -21.82 -15.08
C TRP A 464 3.61 -22.47 -16.37
N VAL A 465 2.36 -22.19 -16.73
CA VAL A 465 1.69 -22.71 -17.93
C VAL A 465 1.18 -21.57 -18.78
N THR A 466 1.46 -21.62 -20.08
CA THR A 466 1.02 -20.65 -21.10
C THR A 466 0.52 -21.37 -22.36
N PHE A 467 0.26 -20.63 -23.43
CA PHE A 467 -0.16 -21.18 -24.72
C PHE A 467 1.01 -21.84 -25.47
N ASP A 468 0.75 -22.96 -26.14
CA ASP A 468 1.72 -23.56 -27.07
C ASP A 468 1.74 -22.89 -28.46
N LYS A 469 2.67 -23.34 -29.31
CA LYS A 469 2.84 -22.82 -30.68
C LYS A 469 1.80 -23.31 -31.68
N SER A 470 0.79 -24.07 -31.25
CA SER A 470 -0.28 -24.59 -32.11
C SER A 470 -1.56 -23.74 -32.06
N TRP A 471 -1.64 -22.79 -31.12
CA TRP A 471 -2.66 -21.74 -31.10
C TRP A 471 -2.54 -20.81 -32.32
N ASP A 472 -3.69 -20.45 -32.90
CA ASP A 472 -3.79 -19.44 -33.96
C ASP A 472 -4.99 -18.53 -33.67
N PHE A 473 -4.70 -17.42 -32.98
CA PHE A 473 -5.66 -16.49 -32.40
C PHE A 473 -6.23 -15.50 -33.42
N LYS A 474 -7.56 -15.29 -33.42
CA LYS A 474 -8.26 -14.43 -34.39
C LYS A 474 -8.89 -13.16 -33.81
N GLY A 475 -8.63 -12.80 -32.55
CA GLY A 475 -9.20 -11.61 -31.93
C GLY A 475 -10.68 -11.79 -31.64
N ASN A 476 -11.53 -10.95 -32.21
CA ASN A 476 -12.97 -11.02 -31.96
C ASN A 476 -13.61 -12.36 -32.39
N ASP A 477 -13.03 -13.06 -33.37
CA ASP A 477 -13.50 -14.36 -33.88
C ASP A 477 -13.07 -15.51 -32.96
N LEU A 478 -13.99 -15.97 -32.11
CA LEU A 478 -13.76 -17.09 -31.19
C LEU A 478 -13.87 -18.45 -31.89
N GLU A 479 -14.58 -18.51 -33.01
CA GLU A 479 -14.93 -19.74 -33.73
C GLU A 479 -13.84 -20.13 -34.73
N GLY A 480 -13.26 -19.15 -35.43
CA GLY A 480 -12.08 -19.30 -36.27
C GLY A 480 -10.76 -19.34 -35.47
N THR A 481 -10.78 -19.07 -34.15
CA THR A 481 -9.60 -19.26 -33.30
C THR A 481 -9.32 -20.74 -33.09
N LYS A 482 -8.23 -21.22 -33.69
CA LYS A 482 -7.73 -22.57 -33.47
C LYS A 482 -7.09 -22.65 -32.08
N ARG A 483 -7.83 -23.21 -31.14
CA ARG A 483 -7.33 -23.54 -29.80
C ARG A 483 -6.21 -24.57 -29.90
N GLY A 484 -5.09 -24.31 -29.23
CA GLY A 484 -3.92 -25.18 -29.17
C GLY A 484 -3.78 -25.91 -27.83
N GLY A 485 -2.59 -26.45 -27.59
CA GLY A 485 -2.21 -27.07 -26.33
C GLY A 485 -1.67 -26.09 -25.29
N LEU A 486 -1.39 -26.60 -24.10
CA LEU A 486 -0.63 -25.94 -23.06
C LEU A 486 0.88 -26.02 -23.32
N GLN A 487 1.62 -25.01 -22.89
CA GLN A 487 3.07 -25.02 -22.84
C GLN A 487 3.55 -24.72 -21.43
N ARG A 488 4.21 -25.69 -20.80
CA ARG A 488 4.93 -25.52 -19.54
C ARG A 488 6.24 -24.75 -19.75
N GLY A 489 6.51 -23.80 -18.85
CA GLY A 489 7.57 -22.81 -18.95
C GLY A 489 8.53 -22.76 -17.76
N HIS A 490 8.61 -21.62 -17.08
CA HIS A 490 9.35 -21.50 -15.81
C HIS A 490 8.85 -22.54 -14.79
N CYS A 491 9.77 -23.10 -14.01
CA CYS A 491 9.48 -24.22 -13.13
C CYS A 491 10.48 -24.30 -11.98
N TRP A 492 9.98 -24.44 -10.76
CA TRP A 492 10.78 -24.58 -9.54
C TRP A 492 10.25 -25.68 -8.64
N PHE A 493 11.16 -26.41 -7.99
CA PHE A 493 10.85 -27.33 -6.90
C PHE A 493 11.16 -26.67 -5.57
N ILE A 494 10.10 -26.45 -4.79
CA ILE A 494 10.09 -25.81 -3.49
C ILE A 494 10.13 -26.91 -2.42
N PRO A 495 11.09 -26.88 -1.46
CA PRO A 495 11.18 -27.91 -0.42
C PRO A 495 10.06 -27.80 0.62
N SER A 496 9.57 -28.93 1.12
CA SER A 496 8.60 -28.97 2.24
C SER A 496 9.17 -28.37 3.53
N GLN A 497 8.30 -28.07 4.50
CA GLN A 497 8.63 -27.36 5.75
C GLN A 497 9.89 -27.88 6.45
N SER A 498 10.13 -29.20 6.39
CA SER A 498 11.26 -29.92 6.99
C SER A 498 12.63 -29.51 6.42
N TYR A 499 12.67 -28.77 5.32
CA TYR A 499 13.87 -28.36 4.60
C TYR A 499 13.93 -26.84 4.40
N THR A 500 12.82 -26.19 4.09
CA THR A 500 12.74 -24.72 4.05
C THR A 500 13.07 -24.10 5.41
N ALA A 501 12.71 -24.74 6.54
CA ALA A 501 13.16 -24.36 7.89
C ALA A 501 14.69 -24.35 8.10
N LYS A 502 15.47 -24.96 7.19
CA LYS A 502 16.94 -25.00 7.22
C LYS A 502 17.57 -23.97 6.27
N GLY A 503 16.77 -23.19 5.54
CA GLY A 503 17.23 -22.29 4.48
C GLY A 503 17.46 -22.99 3.15
N ALA A 504 16.78 -24.11 2.87
CA ALA A 504 16.85 -24.77 1.58
C ALA A 504 16.21 -23.90 0.47
N PRO A 505 16.95 -23.51 -0.60
CA PRO A 505 16.49 -22.57 -1.62
C PRO A 505 15.63 -23.21 -2.73
N GLY A 506 15.36 -24.52 -2.63
CA GLY A 506 14.78 -25.29 -3.72
C GLY A 506 15.72 -25.50 -4.90
N ILE A 507 15.18 -26.00 -6.00
CA ILE A 507 15.91 -26.35 -7.22
C ILE A 507 15.09 -26.01 -8.46
N GLU A 508 15.70 -25.37 -9.45
CA GLU A 508 15.07 -25.15 -10.75
C GLU A 508 14.84 -26.48 -11.50
N CYS A 509 13.67 -26.65 -12.12
CA CYS A 509 13.43 -27.86 -12.90
C CYS A 509 14.36 -27.93 -14.12
N LYS A 510 14.85 -29.13 -14.46
CA LYS A 510 15.50 -29.50 -15.73
C LYS A 510 14.60 -29.17 -16.95
N SER A 511 13.28 -29.07 -16.73
CA SER A 511 12.26 -28.65 -17.71
C SER A 511 11.99 -27.13 -17.78
N SER A 512 12.60 -26.32 -16.89
CA SER A 512 12.47 -24.86 -16.87
C SER A 512 13.06 -24.23 -18.14
N LYS A 513 12.42 -23.17 -18.63
CA LYS A 513 12.84 -22.43 -19.83
C LYS A 513 13.10 -20.96 -19.51
N LYS A 514 14.32 -20.65 -19.05
CA LYS A 514 14.79 -19.29 -18.69
C LYS A 514 14.55 -18.22 -19.75
N LYS A 515 14.36 -18.59 -21.02
CA LYS A 515 13.94 -17.70 -22.12
C LYS A 515 12.89 -18.37 -23.00
N ILE A 516 11.62 -18.29 -22.61
CA ILE A 516 10.53 -18.39 -23.60
C ILE A 516 10.46 -17.05 -24.32
N ILE A 517 11.04 -17.00 -25.52
CA ILE A 517 10.71 -15.94 -26.48
C ILE A 517 9.29 -16.23 -26.94
N ILE A 518 8.31 -15.50 -26.36
CA ILE A 518 6.93 -15.51 -26.83
C ILE A 518 6.93 -14.82 -28.20
N ALA A 519 6.89 -15.63 -29.25
CA ALA A 519 6.83 -15.14 -30.61
C ALA A 519 5.43 -14.58 -30.89
N ALA A 520 5.23 -13.29 -30.57
CA ALA A 520 4.18 -12.50 -31.18
C ALA A 520 4.27 -12.67 -32.71
N GLY A 521 3.13 -12.94 -33.35
CA GLY A 521 3.09 -13.61 -34.65
C GLY A 521 3.74 -12.84 -35.81
N GLY A 522 5.03 -13.08 -36.05
CA GLY A 522 5.65 -13.01 -37.37
C GLY A 522 6.14 -11.64 -37.86
N LEU A 523 7.20 -11.10 -37.25
CA LEU A 523 8.44 -10.73 -37.97
C LEU A 523 9.56 -10.40 -36.96
N GLY A 524 10.79 -10.82 -37.25
CA GLY A 524 11.86 -10.91 -36.25
C GLY A 524 12.75 -9.66 -36.15
N VAL A 525 13.06 -9.28 -34.91
CA VAL A 525 14.23 -8.45 -34.56
C VAL A 525 15.04 -9.22 -33.50
N VAL A 526 16.34 -9.39 -33.72
CA VAL A 526 17.21 -10.16 -32.82
C VAL A 526 17.87 -9.23 -31.81
N ALA A 527 17.53 -9.40 -30.53
CA ALA A 527 18.23 -8.73 -29.44
C ALA A 527 19.57 -9.42 -29.15
N VAL A 528 20.69 -8.71 -29.40
CA VAL A 528 22.04 -9.18 -29.05
C VAL A 528 22.40 -8.65 -27.67
N ALA A 529 22.64 -9.55 -26.72
CA ALA A 529 23.11 -9.21 -25.38
C ALA A 529 24.62 -9.48 -25.28
N ILE A 530 25.39 -8.50 -24.79
CA ILE A 530 26.80 -8.67 -24.45
C ILE A 530 26.91 -8.94 -22.96
N ILE A 531 27.60 -10.02 -22.59
CA ILE A 531 27.89 -10.39 -21.20
C ILE A 531 29.38 -10.15 -20.95
N VAL A 532 29.71 -9.42 -19.88
CA VAL A 532 31.08 -9.35 -19.34
C VAL A 532 31.04 -9.91 -17.93
N ALA A 533 31.70 -11.06 -17.73
CA ALA A 533 31.88 -11.66 -16.42
C ALA A 533 33.33 -11.43 -15.94
N VAL A 534 33.50 -11.06 -14.68
CA VAL A 534 34.82 -10.97 -14.03
C VAL A 534 34.78 -11.74 -12.73
N VAL A 535 35.65 -12.74 -12.63
CA VAL A 535 35.89 -13.53 -11.42
C VAL A 535 37.22 -13.07 -10.81
N CYS A 536 37.29 -12.85 -9.50
CA CYS A 536 38.55 -12.84 -8.76
C CYS A 536 38.40 -13.28 -7.29
N THR A 537 39.50 -13.80 -6.75
CA THR A 537 39.56 -14.70 -5.58
C THR A 537 39.80 -14.01 -4.23
N ARG A 538 39.56 -14.75 -3.13
CA ARG A 538 39.82 -14.35 -1.73
C ARG A 538 41.32 -14.31 -1.38
N GLY A 539 41.68 -13.49 -0.39
CA GLY A 539 42.93 -13.55 0.38
C GLY A 539 42.70 -13.01 1.81
N SER A 540 43.48 -13.45 2.81
CA SER A 540 43.11 -13.34 4.25
C SER A 540 44.26 -12.88 5.16
N SER A 541 43.97 -12.14 6.25
CA SER A 541 44.23 -12.52 7.68
C SER A 541 44.46 -11.35 8.68
N LYS A 542 43.89 -11.51 9.91
CA LYS A 542 44.39 -11.28 11.31
C LYS A 542 45.19 -9.99 11.69
N SER A 543 45.17 -9.43 12.92
CA SER A 543 44.38 -9.65 14.18
C SER A 543 44.72 -8.61 15.30
N SER A 544 43.86 -8.46 16.33
CA SER A 544 44.14 -8.08 17.77
C SER A 544 44.79 -6.70 18.14
N SER A 545 44.60 -6.05 19.31
CA SER A 545 43.62 -6.16 20.44
C SER A 545 43.82 -5.07 21.56
N ASN A 546 42.72 -4.70 22.27
CA ASN A 546 42.60 -4.32 23.72
C ASN A 546 42.95 -2.93 24.37
N SER A 547 42.01 -2.52 25.24
CA SER A 547 42.10 -2.02 26.65
C SER A 547 42.30 -0.53 27.07
N SER A 548 41.17 0.08 27.51
CA SER A 548 40.89 0.77 28.82
C SER A 548 41.54 2.11 29.26
N GLY A 549 40.69 3.02 29.77
CA GLY A 549 41.00 4.24 30.54
C GLY A 549 39.73 4.90 31.14
N LYS A 550 39.82 5.85 32.10
CA LYS A 550 38.64 6.42 32.82
C LYS A 550 38.69 7.94 33.10
N SER A 551 37.49 8.53 33.21
CA SER A 551 37.02 9.54 34.21
C SER A 551 36.88 11.05 33.87
N ASN A 552 35.71 11.55 34.31
CA ASN A 552 35.31 12.90 34.75
C ASN A 552 34.96 14.03 33.76
N SER A 553 33.98 14.83 34.22
CA SER A 553 33.24 15.97 33.62
C SER A 553 33.48 17.22 34.51
N PRO A 554 32.78 18.39 34.40
CA PRO A 554 31.76 18.87 33.44
C PRO A 554 31.96 20.33 32.94
N THR A 555 31.03 20.85 32.10
CA THR A 555 30.26 22.14 32.27
C THR A 555 29.79 22.81 30.95
N THR A 556 28.60 23.43 31.02
CA THR A 556 28.06 24.58 30.24
C THR A 556 28.15 24.62 28.70
N ALA A 557 26.98 24.52 28.07
CA ALA A 557 26.56 25.31 26.88
C ALA A 557 25.90 26.64 27.37
N PRO A 558 25.29 27.51 26.53
CA PRO A 558 25.23 27.56 25.05
C PRO A 558 25.56 28.95 24.43
N SER A 559 25.69 29.05 23.10
CA SER A 559 25.15 30.17 22.31
C SER A 559 25.30 29.97 20.80
N ASP A 560 24.34 30.52 20.07
CA ASP A 560 24.08 30.49 18.63
C ASP A 560 25.24 30.95 17.72
N GLY A 561 25.23 30.45 16.47
CA GLY A 561 26.13 30.88 15.39
C GLY A 561 25.51 30.61 14.01
N THR A 562 24.84 31.61 13.43
CA THR A 562 24.13 31.49 12.14
C THR A 562 25.07 31.25 10.97
N GLY A 563 24.78 30.24 10.15
CA GLY A 563 25.56 29.94 8.94
C GLY A 563 24.72 29.28 7.83
N SER A 564 24.09 30.09 6.98
CA SER A 564 23.53 29.57 5.72
C SER A 564 24.69 29.20 4.78
N GLY A 565 24.87 27.90 4.56
CA GLY A 565 26.00 27.35 3.82
C GLY A 565 25.59 26.15 2.99
N ASN A 566 25.31 26.38 1.71
CA ASN A 566 25.00 25.31 0.76
C ASN A 566 26.27 24.48 0.50
N SER A 567 26.43 23.34 1.17
CA SER A 567 27.60 22.47 1.03
C SER A 567 27.22 21.01 0.89
N SER A 568 27.65 20.39 -0.21
CA SER A 568 27.66 18.94 -0.42
C SER A 568 28.66 18.27 0.52
N GLY A 569 28.26 18.07 1.78
CA GLY A 569 29.03 17.35 2.78
C GLY A 569 28.83 15.84 2.65
N ASN A 570 29.92 15.08 2.68
CA ASN A 570 29.87 13.61 2.68
C ASN A 570 29.40 13.14 4.07
N ALA A 571 28.08 13.01 4.24
CA ALA A 571 27.44 12.64 5.50
C ALA A 571 27.91 11.26 5.96
N THR A 572 28.92 11.23 6.82
CA THR A 572 29.45 10.01 7.40
C THR A 572 28.37 9.40 8.28
N ILE A 573 27.95 8.17 7.96
CA ILE A 573 26.89 7.47 8.68
C ILE A 573 27.19 7.49 10.18
N ASP A 574 26.24 7.97 10.98
CA ASP A 574 26.42 8.04 12.43
C ASP A 574 26.40 6.63 13.02
N GLU A 575 27.60 6.13 13.35
CA GLU A 575 27.79 4.80 13.93
C GLU A 575 27.23 4.68 15.36
N ALA A 576 26.79 5.78 15.99
CA ALA A 576 25.99 5.74 17.22
C ALA A 576 24.49 5.50 16.95
N LEU A 577 23.97 5.84 15.76
CA LEU A 577 22.64 5.41 15.32
C LEU A 577 22.64 3.97 14.80
N LEU A 578 23.73 3.51 14.17
CA LEU A 578 23.88 2.10 13.79
C LEU A 578 23.99 1.13 15.00
N PRO A 579 23.79 -0.19 14.80
CA PRO A 579 24.17 -1.23 15.76
C PRO A 579 25.70 -1.44 15.79
N PRO A 580 26.28 -1.81 16.95
CA PRO A 580 27.72 -2.09 17.08
C PRO A 580 28.25 -3.12 16.07
N LYS A 581 29.30 -2.73 15.33
CA LYS A 581 29.91 -3.48 14.20
C LYS A 581 30.40 -4.91 14.49
N ASN A 582 30.45 -5.32 15.76
CA ASN A 582 30.89 -6.66 16.20
C ASN A 582 29.74 -7.53 16.75
N LEU A 583 28.47 -7.17 16.54
CA LEU A 583 27.33 -8.05 16.83
C LEU A 583 27.32 -9.24 15.85
N THR A 584 27.88 -10.37 16.30
CA THR A 584 27.79 -11.67 15.61
C THR A 584 26.51 -12.44 15.94
N VAL A 585 25.57 -11.80 16.62
CA VAL A 585 24.28 -12.35 17.06
C VAL A 585 23.25 -12.01 16.00
N ASP A 586 22.49 -12.99 15.53
CA ASP A 586 21.35 -12.76 14.65
C ASP A 586 20.29 -11.97 15.44
N PRO A 587 19.97 -10.72 15.06
CA PRO A 587 19.14 -9.87 15.88
C PRO A 587 17.73 -10.44 16.16
N LYS A 588 17.19 -11.38 15.35
CA LYS A 588 15.97 -12.22 15.63
C LYS A 588 15.86 -12.71 17.05
N THR A 589 17.02 -13.08 17.62
CA THR A 589 17.13 -13.62 18.97
C THR A 589 16.73 -12.63 20.07
N PHE A 590 16.47 -11.36 19.71
CA PHE A 590 15.97 -10.33 20.60
C PHE A 590 14.44 -10.18 20.58
N ASN A 591 13.72 -10.87 19.69
CA ASN A 591 12.26 -10.81 19.58
C ASN A 591 11.58 -11.50 20.77
N PRO A 592 10.30 -11.17 21.08
CA PRO A 592 9.58 -11.91 22.11
C PRO A 592 9.26 -13.33 21.64
N SER A 593 9.33 -14.30 22.57
CA SER A 593 9.25 -15.73 22.27
C SER A 593 7.85 -16.34 22.37
N SER A 594 6.85 -15.56 22.78
CA SER A 594 5.44 -15.93 22.66
C SER A 594 5.08 -15.96 21.19
N ASP A 595 4.37 -16.99 20.72
CA ASP A 595 3.91 -17.00 19.32
C ASP A 595 3.05 -15.76 19.09
N PRO A 596 3.48 -14.85 18.20
CA PRO A 596 2.95 -13.50 18.19
C PRO A 596 1.71 -13.38 17.30
N GLU A 597 1.21 -14.54 16.90
CA GLU A 597 0.35 -14.77 15.77
C GLU A 597 -1.02 -15.24 16.27
N SER A 598 -1.00 -16.21 17.19
CA SER A 598 -2.10 -16.58 18.08
C SER A 598 -2.45 -15.50 19.12
N MET A 599 -1.93 -14.28 18.94
CA MET A 599 -2.22 -13.14 19.77
C MET A 599 -3.72 -12.82 19.82
N THR A 600 -4.23 -12.65 21.04
CA THR A 600 -5.59 -12.15 21.30
C THR A 600 -5.48 -10.68 21.74
N PRO A 601 -6.20 -9.73 21.12
CA PRO A 601 -6.04 -8.33 21.47
C PRO A 601 -6.57 -7.97 22.85
N ALA A 602 -5.92 -7.01 23.49
CA ALA A 602 -6.38 -6.33 24.70
C ALA A 602 -7.22 -5.08 24.40
N LEU A 603 -6.86 -4.34 23.35
CA LEU A 603 -7.40 -3.05 22.92
C LEU A 603 -6.83 -2.69 21.53
N THR A 604 -7.49 -1.82 20.73
CA THR A 604 -7.34 -1.82 19.25
C THR A 604 -7.36 -0.43 18.60
N MET A 605 -6.34 0.14 17.89
CA MET A 605 -6.43 1.49 17.21
C MET A 605 -7.07 1.51 15.82
N LEU A 606 -7.29 2.75 15.38
CA LEU A 606 -7.24 3.23 14.00
C LEU A 606 -6.33 4.50 13.98
N ALA A 607 -5.67 4.89 12.87
CA ALA A 607 -4.65 5.97 12.81
C ALA A 607 -4.31 6.52 11.39
N VAL A 608 -4.71 7.77 11.03
CA VAL A 608 -4.74 8.35 9.65
C VAL A 608 -4.12 9.74 9.51
N GLY A 609 -3.49 10.07 8.38
CA GLY A 609 -2.88 11.38 8.09
C GLY A 609 -3.53 12.16 6.96
N ASP A 610 -3.17 13.43 6.80
CA ASP A 610 -3.40 14.21 5.58
C ASP A 610 -4.86 14.29 5.20
N TRP A 611 -5.71 14.43 6.23
CA TRP A 611 -7.09 14.02 6.13
C TRP A 611 -8.10 15.13 5.88
N GLY A 612 -7.73 16.36 5.54
CA GLY A 612 -8.68 17.47 5.44
C GLY A 612 -9.22 17.80 4.05
N SER A 613 -10.42 18.36 3.96
CA SER A 613 -10.82 19.08 2.72
C SER A 613 -11.45 20.44 2.98
N SER A 614 -11.58 21.18 1.88
CA SER A 614 -12.70 22.10 1.69
C SER A 614 -14.04 21.34 1.69
N PRO A 615 -15.07 21.84 2.39
CA PRO A 615 -16.43 21.34 2.32
C PRO A 615 -17.17 21.95 1.12
N GLY A 616 -18.50 21.78 1.10
CA GLY A 616 -19.39 22.57 0.24
C GLY A 616 -19.33 22.20 -1.24
N LYS A 617 -18.78 21.03 -1.53
CA LYS A 617 -18.89 20.35 -2.82
C LYS A 617 -20.25 19.63 -2.85
N VAL A 618 -20.80 19.27 -4.01
CA VAL A 618 -22.25 19.02 -4.16
C VAL A 618 -22.60 17.87 -5.11
N SER A 619 -23.71 17.21 -4.75
CA SER A 619 -24.27 16.04 -5.39
C SER A 619 -24.68 16.36 -6.82
N GLY A 620 -23.99 15.75 -7.77
CA GLY A 620 -24.21 15.85 -9.21
C GLY A 620 -23.46 17.01 -9.83
N SER A 621 -22.51 17.65 -9.10
CA SER A 621 -22.02 18.97 -9.48
C SER A 621 -20.53 19.23 -9.19
N ASP A 622 -19.76 19.36 -10.26
CA ASP A 622 -18.33 19.77 -10.27
C ASP A 622 -18.10 21.26 -10.00
N SER A 623 -19.15 21.98 -9.60
CA SER A 623 -19.17 23.46 -9.59
C SER A 623 -18.28 24.07 -8.51
N ASN A 624 -18.24 23.47 -7.33
CA ASN A 624 -17.15 23.63 -6.38
C ASN A 624 -16.35 22.34 -6.43
N PRO A 625 -15.18 22.31 -7.08
CA PRO A 625 -14.34 21.13 -7.08
C PRO A 625 -13.62 21.00 -5.73
N GLY A 626 -12.83 21.98 -5.25
CA GLY A 626 -12.34 22.06 -3.85
C GLY A 626 -10.85 22.42 -3.65
N SER A 627 -10.38 22.25 -2.39
CA SER A 627 -9.03 22.44 -1.79
C SER A 627 -7.86 21.68 -2.44
N CYS A 628 -7.98 21.33 -3.71
CA CYS A 628 -7.64 19.96 -4.04
C CYS A 628 -7.81 19.60 -5.55
N CYS A 629 -8.47 20.37 -6.46
CA CYS A 629 -8.61 19.99 -7.92
C CYS A 629 -7.32 19.87 -8.72
N ILE A 630 -6.21 20.14 -8.06
CA ILE A 630 -5.54 21.35 -8.49
C ILE A 630 -4.56 21.07 -9.62
N VAL A 631 -4.15 19.80 -9.80
CA VAL A 631 -3.32 19.41 -10.95
C VAL A 631 -4.13 19.28 -12.25
N TYR A 632 -5.44 19.52 -12.21
CA TYR A 632 -6.33 19.37 -13.36
C TYR A 632 -7.12 20.63 -13.74
N GLY A 633 -7.20 21.62 -12.83
CA GLY A 633 -7.51 23.01 -13.15
C GLY A 633 -8.94 23.27 -13.64
N SER A 634 -9.14 24.36 -14.40
CA SER A 634 -10.46 24.79 -14.91
C SER A 634 -11.07 23.87 -15.98
N LYS A 635 -10.41 22.75 -16.24
CA LYS A 635 -10.77 21.71 -17.18
C LYS A 635 -10.48 20.36 -16.52
N THR A 636 -11.14 20.10 -15.41
CA THR A 636 -12.22 19.09 -15.27
C THR A 636 -12.84 18.58 -16.59
N ASN A 637 -12.89 17.25 -16.82
CA ASN A 637 -13.57 16.48 -17.91
C ASN A 637 -14.49 15.46 -17.24
N PRO A 638 -15.37 14.79 -18.01
CA PRO A 638 -15.81 13.49 -17.62
C PRO A 638 -14.58 12.54 -17.72
N SER A 639 -14.65 11.55 -18.61
CA SER A 639 -13.89 10.29 -18.64
C SER A 639 -12.37 10.27 -18.33
N GLU A 640 -11.94 9.65 -17.22
CA GLU A 640 -10.51 9.51 -16.76
C GLU A 640 -10.25 8.15 -15.90
N ALA A 641 -9.05 7.71 -15.37
CA ALA A 641 -8.70 6.71 -14.24
C ALA A 641 -8.40 6.99 -12.62
N ARG A 642 -7.95 8.17 -11.97
CA ARG A 642 -8.36 9.31 -10.92
C ARG A 642 -9.48 10.52 -10.87
N TYR A 643 -9.99 11.51 -11.73
CA TYR A 643 -11.45 12.06 -11.97
C TYR A 643 -12.53 11.51 -11.11
N LYS A 644 -12.41 10.25 -10.84
CA LYS A 644 -13.35 9.50 -10.08
C LYS A 644 -12.87 9.01 -8.69
N VAL A 645 -11.58 9.11 -8.27
CA VAL A 645 -10.76 8.83 -7.03
C VAL A 645 -10.36 9.97 -6.06
N ASP A 646 -10.84 11.19 -6.14
CA ASP A 646 -10.31 12.39 -5.50
C ASP A 646 -11.31 13.45 -4.79
N PHE A 647 -12.48 13.95 -5.27
CA PHE A 647 -13.69 14.68 -4.72
C PHE A 647 -14.13 14.54 -3.25
N TRP A 648 -15.09 13.66 -2.93
CA TRP A 648 -15.68 13.64 -1.59
C TRP A 648 -14.58 12.92 -0.87
N ALA A 649 -13.78 13.60 -0.04
CA ALA A 649 -12.46 13.08 0.21
C ALA A 649 -11.65 13.36 1.49
N GLN A 650 -12.09 14.13 2.48
CA GLN A 650 -11.94 13.58 3.86
C GLN A 650 -13.09 12.64 4.11
N SER A 651 -13.70 12.12 3.09
CA SER A 651 -15.04 11.60 3.22
C SER A 651 -15.26 10.01 3.61
N TYR A 652 -14.70 8.82 3.09
CA TYR A 652 -13.86 7.54 3.38
C TYR A 652 -13.08 6.74 4.60
N VAL A 653 -11.87 6.88 5.11
CA VAL A 653 -11.45 6.59 6.53
C VAL A 653 -12.33 6.97 7.77
N ALA A 654 -13.61 6.59 7.88
CA ALA A 654 -14.39 6.84 9.11
C ALA A 654 -15.61 5.97 9.36
N THR A 655 -16.32 5.63 8.31
CA THR A 655 -17.52 4.78 8.24
C THR A 655 -17.13 3.39 7.77
N MET A 656 -15.90 3.26 7.29
CA MET A 656 -15.14 2.07 7.38
C MET A 656 -14.46 2.15 8.78
N MET A 657 -14.00 3.29 9.32
CA MET A 657 -13.56 3.41 10.75
C MET A 657 -14.68 2.91 11.68
N MET A 658 -15.95 3.02 11.24
CA MET A 658 -17.09 2.29 11.79
C MET A 658 -17.05 0.75 11.69
N ASN A 659 -16.81 0.02 10.59
CA ASN A 659 -16.77 -1.47 10.69
C ASN A 659 -15.41 -2.06 11.07
N SER A 660 -14.27 -1.36 10.93
CA SER A 660 -13.15 -1.63 11.85
C SER A 660 -13.66 -1.57 13.27
N ALA A 661 -14.49 -0.56 13.55
CA ALA A 661 -15.06 -0.43 14.87
C ALA A 661 -16.07 -1.49 15.27
N LYS A 662 -16.90 -1.97 14.34
CA LYS A 662 -17.80 -3.11 14.57
C LYS A 662 -17.03 -4.39 14.88
N GLU A 663 -15.84 -4.57 14.32
CA GLU A 663 -15.10 -5.82 14.43
C GLU A 663 -14.02 -5.85 15.52
N LEU A 664 -13.53 -4.70 15.98
CA LEU A 664 -12.48 -4.64 17.00
C LEU A 664 -12.86 -3.91 18.28
N SER A 665 -13.94 -3.15 18.29
CA SER A 665 -14.20 -2.10 19.28
C SER A 665 -12.95 -1.21 19.59
N PRO A 666 -12.38 -0.53 18.58
CA PRO A 666 -11.35 0.49 18.67
C PRO A 666 -11.99 1.82 19.07
N VAL A 667 -11.42 2.50 20.06
CA VAL A 667 -12.05 3.67 20.70
C VAL A 667 -11.30 5.07 20.82
N ARG A 668 -10.06 5.31 20.33
CA ARG A 668 -9.20 6.53 20.12
C ARG A 668 -8.50 6.63 18.73
N VAL A 669 -9.06 7.19 17.66
CA VAL A 669 -8.27 7.23 16.39
C VAL A 669 -7.00 8.09 16.53
N ILE A 670 -5.89 7.83 15.83
CA ILE A 670 -4.77 8.80 15.68
C ILE A 670 -4.98 9.67 14.43
N GLY A 671 -4.72 10.98 14.51
CA GLY A 671 -4.61 11.87 13.35
C GLY A 671 -3.18 12.38 13.14
N HIS A 672 -2.58 12.13 11.97
CA HIS A 672 -1.21 12.53 11.59
C HIS A 672 -1.16 13.91 10.91
N GLY A 673 -2.07 14.81 11.31
CA GLY A 673 -2.15 16.17 10.79
C GLY A 673 -2.79 16.28 9.42
N ASP A 674 -2.74 17.50 8.91
CA ASP A 674 -3.41 17.99 7.71
C ASP A 674 -4.91 17.70 7.71
N ASN A 675 -5.51 17.92 8.88
CA ASN A 675 -6.90 17.71 9.22
C ASN A 675 -7.89 18.61 8.42
N PHE A 676 -7.44 19.76 7.86
CA PHE A 676 -8.31 20.75 7.17
C PHE A 676 -7.68 21.53 5.97
N TYR A 677 -7.44 20.89 4.81
CA TYR A 677 -6.92 21.56 3.59
C TYR A 677 -7.81 22.72 3.08
N TRP A 678 -7.28 23.73 2.37
CA TRP A 678 -5.86 23.99 2.04
C TRP A 678 -5.11 24.81 3.11
N ASP A 679 -5.85 25.59 3.89
CA ASP A 679 -5.29 26.65 4.73
C ASP A 679 -6.00 26.65 6.10
N GLY A 680 -6.37 25.48 6.59
CA GLY A 680 -6.89 25.27 7.94
C GLY A 680 -8.30 25.78 8.14
N LEU A 681 -8.58 26.15 9.38
CA LEU A 681 -9.88 26.65 9.85
C LEU A 681 -9.91 28.16 10.04
N GLY A 682 -11.04 28.79 9.73
CA GLY A 682 -11.36 30.15 10.12
C GLY A 682 -12.46 30.24 11.19
N GLY A 683 -12.64 31.41 11.78
CA GLY A 683 -13.52 31.61 12.94
C GLY A 683 -15.01 31.49 12.61
N THR A 684 -15.36 31.81 11.36
CA THR A 684 -16.72 31.73 10.81
C THR A 684 -17.03 30.38 10.18
N ASP A 685 -16.06 29.67 9.59
CA ASP A 685 -16.27 28.36 8.96
C ASP A 685 -15.95 27.18 9.89
N LYS A 686 -15.14 27.31 10.94
CA LYS A 686 -14.73 26.17 11.80
C LYS A 686 -15.87 25.27 12.26
N ALA A 687 -17.05 25.83 12.54
CA ALA A 687 -18.21 25.05 12.93
C ALA A 687 -18.81 24.24 11.77
N SER A 688 -18.87 24.80 10.55
CA SER A 688 -19.33 24.07 9.36
C SER A 688 -18.26 23.16 8.78
N ARG A 689 -16.97 23.49 8.96
CA ARG A 689 -15.85 22.57 8.74
C ARG A 689 -15.97 21.39 9.69
N PHE A 690 -15.84 21.54 11.01
CA PHE A 690 -15.99 20.39 11.90
C PHE A 690 -17.32 19.62 11.71
N ALA A 691 -18.44 20.26 11.38
CA ALA A 691 -19.66 19.53 11.03
C ALA A 691 -19.51 18.67 9.75
N ASN A 692 -19.03 19.27 8.66
CA ASN A 692 -18.97 18.70 7.31
C ASN A 692 -17.62 18.10 6.95
N THR A 693 -16.65 18.08 7.88
CA THR A 693 -15.19 17.77 7.82
C THR A 693 -14.73 17.26 9.19
N PHE A 694 -15.64 16.64 9.94
CA PHE A 694 -15.34 15.68 11.00
C PHE A 694 -16.59 14.97 11.57
N GLU A 695 -17.71 15.66 11.81
CA GLU A 695 -18.81 15.07 12.60
C GLU A 695 -19.76 14.22 11.79
N ALA A 696 -20.33 14.70 10.69
CA ALA A 696 -21.26 13.92 9.87
C ALA A 696 -20.60 12.70 9.19
N MET A 697 -19.27 12.62 9.30
CA MET A 697 -18.34 11.80 8.55
C MET A 697 -17.93 10.59 9.41
N TYR A 698 -17.44 10.89 10.61
CA TYR A 698 -16.93 9.96 11.60
C TYR A 698 -17.98 9.54 12.65
N THR A 699 -19.18 9.20 12.18
CA THR A 699 -20.38 8.76 12.94
C THR A 699 -20.44 7.24 13.31
N GLY A 700 -21.62 6.60 13.26
CA GLY A 700 -21.89 5.16 13.46
C GLY A 700 -21.12 4.46 14.60
N ALA A 701 -20.39 3.38 14.32
CA ALA A 701 -19.56 2.68 15.32
C ALA A 701 -18.23 3.41 15.65
N LEU A 702 -17.96 4.54 15.01
CA LEU A 702 -16.94 5.52 15.37
C LEU A 702 -17.45 6.62 16.29
N LYS A 703 -18.76 6.64 16.50
CA LYS A 703 -19.44 7.64 17.31
C LYS A 703 -18.96 7.53 18.75
N GLY A 704 -18.22 8.54 19.21
CA GLY A 704 -17.56 8.55 20.51
C GLY A 704 -16.18 7.88 20.56
N VAL A 705 -15.59 7.47 19.43
CA VAL A 705 -14.19 7.00 19.32
C VAL A 705 -13.27 8.22 19.23
N LYS A 706 -12.43 8.46 20.25
CA LYS A 706 -11.77 9.74 20.55
C LYS A 706 -10.43 9.97 19.84
N TRP A 707 -10.50 10.66 18.72
CA TRP A 707 -9.39 11.13 17.88
C TRP A 707 -8.26 11.78 18.66
N VAL A 708 -7.02 11.52 18.27
CA VAL A 708 -5.75 11.91 18.92
C VAL A 708 -4.85 12.48 17.83
N ASN A 709 -5.00 13.77 17.58
CA ASN A 709 -4.48 14.43 16.38
C ASN A 709 -3.21 15.24 16.67
N VAL A 710 -2.41 15.48 15.62
CA VAL A 710 -1.49 16.61 15.51
C VAL A 710 -2.00 17.60 14.46
N LEU A 711 -1.19 18.60 14.12
CA LEU A 711 -1.42 19.54 13.02
C LEU A 711 -0.40 19.28 11.90
N GLY A 712 -0.85 19.36 10.65
CA GLY A 712 0.03 19.39 9.47
C GLY A 712 0.23 20.79 8.91
N ASN A 713 0.84 20.92 7.73
CA ASN A 713 1.07 22.23 7.14
C ASN A 713 -0.23 22.94 6.74
N HIS A 714 -1.08 22.27 5.96
CA HIS A 714 -2.37 22.79 5.50
C HIS A 714 -3.38 22.98 6.64
N ASP A 715 -3.16 22.43 7.84
CA ASP A 715 -3.93 22.80 9.04
C ASP A 715 -3.69 24.22 9.54
N ILE A 716 -2.48 24.74 9.30
CA ILE A 716 -2.03 26.05 9.76
C ILE A 716 -1.75 27.03 8.62
N GLY A 717 -1.68 26.59 7.35
CA GLY A 717 -1.69 27.45 6.15
C GLY A 717 -0.83 26.93 4.99
N GLY A 718 -0.39 27.85 4.13
CA GLY A 718 0.73 27.64 3.21
C GLY A 718 0.38 27.53 1.73
N ALA A 719 -0.89 27.33 1.38
CA ALA A 719 -1.32 27.49 0.00
C ALA A 719 -1.56 28.97 -0.30
N ASN A 720 -2.58 29.55 0.33
CA ASN A 720 -3.05 30.91 0.11
C ASN A 720 -2.59 31.87 1.23
N TYR A 721 -3.07 33.12 1.19
CA TYR A 721 -2.83 34.12 2.23
C TYR A 721 -3.35 33.67 3.60
N LEU A 722 -2.48 33.73 4.60
CA LEU A 722 -2.75 33.19 5.94
C LEU A 722 -3.73 34.04 6.77
N CYS A 723 -3.71 35.36 6.63
CA CYS A 723 -4.46 36.26 7.50
C CYS A 723 -5.91 36.43 7.07
N GLY A 724 -6.77 36.85 8.00
CA GLY A 724 -8.23 36.75 7.85
C GLY A 724 -8.79 35.44 8.42
N ALA A 725 -8.01 34.72 9.24
CA ALA A 725 -8.44 33.50 9.90
C ALA A 725 -9.73 33.73 10.70
N ALA A 726 -9.90 34.85 11.40
CA ALA A 726 -11.13 35.15 12.14
C ALA A 726 -12.41 35.14 11.28
N THR A 727 -12.32 35.43 9.98
CA THR A 727 -13.45 35.52 9.03
C THR A 727 -13.45 34.42 7.97
N ALA A 728 -12.55 33.44 8.05
CA ALA A 728 -12.28 32.43 7.02
C ALA A 728 -11.93 33.03 5.64
N GLN A 729 -11.42 34.25 5.62
CA GLN A 729 -10.94 34.92 4.41
C GLN A 729 -9.43 34.69 4.25
N TYR A 730 -8.96 34.73 3.01
CA TYR A 730 -7.54 34.68 2.66
C TYR A 730 -7.11 36.09 2.26
N THR A 731 -6.47 36.80 3.19
CA THR A 731 -6.07 38.19 3.07
C THR A 731 -4.61 38.37 3.47
N LYS A 732 -3.89 39.27 2.80
CA LYS A 732 -2.51 39.62 3.14
C LYS A 732 -2.42 40.04 4.60
N CYS A 733 -1.47 39.47 5.32
CA CYS A 733 -1.15 39.89 6.68
C CYS A 733 -0.64 41.34 6.70
N ALA A 734 -1.08 42.12 7.68
CA ALA A 734 -0.69 43.51 7.86
C ALA A 734 0.69 43.67 8.54
N SER A 735 1.15 42.63 9.25
CA SER A 735 2.46 42.59 9.92
C SER A 735 2.87 41.15 10.27
N SER A 736 4.10 40.98 10.75
CA SER A 736 4.57 39.73 11.39
C SER A 736 3.68 39.29 12.56
N ASP A 737 3.23 40.22 13.40
CA ASP A 737 2.38 39.92 14.55
C ASP A 737 0.97 39.47 14.12
N ASP A 738 0.42 40.07 13.07
CA ASP A 738 -0.83 39.66 12.45
C ASP A 738 -0.70 38.25 11.86
N LEU A 739 0.39 37.97 11.13
CA LEU A 739 0.69 36.63 10.62
C LEU A 739 0.72 35.60 11.75
N VAL A 740 1.59 35.78 12.75
CA VAL A 740 1.76 34.82 13.84
C VAL A 740 0.47 34.68 14.67
N SER A 741 -0.31 35.76 14.83
CA SER A 741 -1.62 35.69 15.48
C SER A 741 -2.61 34.85 14.67
N ASN A 742 -2.67 34.99 13.34
CA ASN A 742 -3.54 34.18 12.49
C ASN A 742 -3.06 32.71 12.43
N LEU A 743 -1.75 32.46 12.36
CA LEU A 743 -1.15 31.11 12.41
C LEU A 743 -1.60 30.36 13.69
N ARG A 744 -1.37 30.98 14.86
CA ARG A 744 -1.84 30.48 16.16
C ARG A 744 -3.35 30.28 16.20
N LEU A 745 -4.11 31.18 15.57
CA LEU A 745 -5.57 31.15 15.60
C LEU A 745 -6.15 29.97 14.80
N ARG A 746 -5.54 29.59 13.66
CA ARG A 746 -5.94 28.41 12.88
C ARG A 746 -5.69 27.11 13.65
N ALA A 747 -4.50 26.95 14.25
CA ALA A 747 -4.17 25.85 15.16
C ALA A 747 -5.14 25.79 16.36
N LYS A 748 -5.34 26.93 17.03
CA LYS A 748 -6.21 27.07 18.20
C LYS A 748 -7.67 26.69 17.91
N TYR A 749 -8.20 26.98 16.72
CA TYR A 749 -9.56 26.59 16.37
C TYR A 749 -9.78 25.08 16.30
N GLN A 750 -8.72 24.31 16.07
CA GLN A 750 -8.76 22.85 16.20
C GLN A 750 -8.63 22.42 17.67
N MET A 751 -7.76 23.08 18.45
CA MET A 751 -7.56 22.75 19.88
C MET A 751 -8.79 23.05 20.76
N GLU A 752 -9.54 24.12 20.45
CA GLU A 752 -10.77 24.49 21.17
C GLU A 752 -11.99 23.65 20.75
N TYR A 753 -11.87 22.72 19.79
CA TYR A 753 -13.04 22.01 19.29
C TYR A 753 -13.52 20.93 20.26
N ILE A 754 -14.81 21.03 20.63
CA ILE A 754 -15.51 20.03 21.43
C ILE A 754 -16.48 19.30 20.50
N SER A 755 -16.22 18.02 20.27
CA SER A 755 -17.11 17.16 19.48
C SER A 755 -18.44 16.92 20.21
N PRO A 756 -19.61 17.08 19.54
CA PRO A 756 -20.91 16.73 20.13
C PRO A 756 -21.01 15.22 20.46
N ASP A 757 -20.27 14.38 19.76
CA ASP A 757 -20.31 12.92 19.94
C ASP A 757 -19.28 12.49 21.00
N ASN A 758 -19.64 12.69 22.27
CA ASN A 758 -18.85 12.31 23.46
C ASN A 758 -17.46 12.96 23.55
N ASN A 759 -17.32 14.20 23.05
CA ASN A 759 -16.04 14.93 22.95
C ASN A 759 -14.91 14.07 22.37
N ARG A 760 -15.19 13.39 21.26
CA ARG A 760 -14.27 12.48 20.58
C ARG A 760 -13.16 13.17 19.76
N TRP A 761 -12.90 14.46 19.99
CA TRP A 761 -11.79 15.20 19.37
C TRP A 761 -10.73 15.50 20.43
N LEU A 762 -9.47 15.19 20.13
CA LEU A 762 -8.33 15.51 20.99
C LEU A 762 -7.20 16.07 20.14
N LEU A 763 -6.93 17.36 20.36
CA LEU A 763 -5.72 18.05 19.97
C LEU A 763 -5.48 19.04 21.11
N LYS A 764 -4.61 18.70 22.07
CA LYS A 764 -4.48 19.50 23.31
C LYS A 764 -3.58 20.72 23.09
N ASP A 765 -2.51 20.53 22.32
CA ASP A 765 -1.43 21.49 22.05
C ASP A 765 -0.57 20.92 20.88
N HIS A 766 0.47 21.64 20.47
CA HIS A 766 1.55 21.17 19.58
C HIS A 766 2.40 20.04 20.19
N TYR A 767 2.23 19.78 21.49
CA TYR A 767 2.71 18.58 22.15
C TYR A 767 1.71 18.04 23.17
N TYR A 768 1.42 16.74 23.12
CA TYR A 768 0.83 16.07 24.28
C TYR A 768 0.97 14.55 24.23
N VAL A 769 1.00 13.94 25.41
CA VAL A 769 0.83 12.50 25.58
C VAL A 769 -0.67 12.15 25.67
N GLU A 770 -1.05 11.04 25.06
CA GLU A 770 -2.29 10.33 25.36
C GLU A 770 -1.99 8.87 25.72
N SER A 771 -2.25 8.51 26.98
CA SER A 771 -2.07 7.16 27.49
C SER A 771 -3.34 6.32 27.34
N VAL A 772 -3.18 5.03 27.06
CA VAL A 772 -4.23 4.05 26.69
C VAL A 772 -3.91 2.72 27.42
N THR A 773 -4.89 2.04 28.03
CA THR A 773 -4.64 0.89 28.94
C THR A 773 -5.83 -0.07 29.11
N ALA A 774 -5.67 -1.32 28.65
CA ALA A 774 -6.57 -2.44 28.92
C ALA A 774 -5.83 -3.78 28.77
N GLY A 775 -6.44 -4.89 29.22
CA GLY A 775 -5.88 -6.24 29.15
C GLY A 775 -4.51 -6.46 29.82
N GLY A 776 -4.06 -5.52 30.67
CA GLY A 776 -2.74 -5.56 31.31
C GLY A 776 -1.60 -4.94 30.50
N ILE A 777 -1.93 -4.12 29.49
CA ILE A 777 -1.02 -3.40 28.59
C ILE A 777 -1.19 -1.89 28.74
N THR A 778 -0.09 -1.15 28.74
CA THR A 778 -0.05 0.33 28.73
C THR A 778 0.59 0.85 27.44
N VAL A 779 0.09 1.97 26.96
CA VAL A 779 0.39 2.55 25.64
C VAL A 779 0.48 4.06 25.79
N ASP A 780 1.55 4.68 25.30
CA ASP A 780 1.66 6.14 25.24
C ASP A 780 1.80 6.62 23.78
N ILE A 781 0.90 7.51 23.37
CA ILE A 781 0.97 8.25 22.10
C ILE A 781 1.57 9.62 22.39
N PHE A 782 2.76 9.87 21.85
CA PHE A 782 3.50 11.13 21.91
C PHE A 782 3.19 11.91 20.64
N ASN A 783 2.24 12.84 20.74
CA ASN A 783 1.82 13.68 19.62
C ASN A 783 2.79 14.85 19.53
N ILE A 784 3.56 14.93 18.45
CA ILE A 784 4.60 15.94 18.25
C ILE A 784 4.38 16.76 16.98
N ASP A 785 4.79 18.02 17.00
CA ASP A 785 4.78 18.90 15.82
C ASP A 785 6.07 18.72 15.00
N THR A 786 5.93 18.51 13.69
CA THR A 786 7.05 18.44 12.73
C THR A 786 6.92 19.41 11.56
N ASN A 787 6.07 20.43 11.67
CA ASN A 787 5.85 21.44 10.62
C ASN A 787 7.10 22.26 10.29
N TYR A 788 8.16 22.17 11.11
CA TYR A 788 9.50 22.66 10.81
C TYR A 788 10.26 21.89 9.70
N ALA A 789 9.64 20.95 8.97
CA ALA A 789 10.27 20.19 7.90
C ALA A 789 10.87 21.05 6.78
N ASP A 790 11.95 20.55 6.15
CA ASP A 790 12.71 21.28 5.14
C ASP A 790 12.09 21.15 3.74
N ASN A 791 11.59 19.95 3.40
CA ASN A 791 10.77 19.76 2.21
C ASN A 791 9.29 20.00 2.55
N HIS A 792 8.61 20.84 1.78
CA HIS A 792 7.18 21.17 1.87
C HIS A 792 6.60 21.61 3.24
N GLY A 793 7.43 21.73 4.29
CA GLY A 793 7.08 22.22 5.63
C GLY A 793 6.96 23.74 5.74
N GLY A 794 7.48 24.27 6.84
CA GLY A 794 7.37 25.68 7.23
C GLY A 794 7.77 26.68 6.14
N MET A 795 8.62 26.29 5.18
CA MET A 795 8.88 27.09 3.98
C MET A 795 7.60 27.42 3.20
N GLN A 796 6.72 26.43 2.93
CA GLN A 796 5.45 26.67 2.22
C GLN A 796 4.47 27.45 3.11
N ILE A 797 4.29 27.02 4.37
CA ILE A 797 3.42 27.66 5.38
C ILE A 797 3.72 29.16 5.48
N CYS A 798 5.00 29.53 5.52
CA CYS A 798 5.43 30.92 5.67
C CYS A 798 5.59 31.68 4.34
N CYS A 799 5.78 31.00 3.20
CA CYS A 799 5.80 31.68 1.90
C CYS A 799 4.41 32.01 1.35
N GLN A 800 3.37 31.19 1.61
CA GLN A 800 1.98 31.43 1.16
C GLN A 800 1.90 31.67 -0.38
N CYS A 801 2.56 30.80 -1.15
CA CYS A 801 2.98 31.14 -2.50
C CYS A 801 1.83 31.29 -3.52
N PHE A 802 0.75 30.51 -3.40
CA PHE A 802 -0.39 30.65 -4.31
C PHE A 802 -1.17 31.95 -4.04
N GLY A 803 -1.09 32.47 -2.80
CA GLY A 803 -1.54 33.82 -2.45
C GLY A 803 -0.64 34.89 -3.08
N TYR A 804 0.58 35.07 -2.57
CA TYR A 804 1.46 36.16 -3.01
C TYR A 804 1.88 36.09 -4.49
N GLY A 805 1.97 34.88 -5.05
CA GLY A 805 2.19 34.68 -6.48
C GLY A 805 0.99 35.08 -7.34
N GLY A 806 -0.25 34.88 -6.86
CA GLY A 806 -1.47 35.28 -7.58
C GLY A 806 -1.59 36.78 -7.84
N ASP A 807 -0.94 37.61 -7.02
CA ASP A 807 -0.85 39.06 -7.18
C ASP A 807 0.19 39.50 -8.24
N ILE A 808 1.06 38.60 -8.72
CA ILE A 808 2.12 38.92 -9.67
C ILE A 808 1.58 38.75 -11.11
N PRO A 809 1.58 39.80 -11.96
CA PRO A 809 1.04 39.70 -13.31
C PRO A 809 1.77 38.65 -14.17
N GLY A 810 1.02 37.66 -14.68
CA GLY A 810 1.57 36.58 -15.51
C GLY A 810 2.29 35.47 -14.74
N PHE A 811 2.11 35.39 -13.42
CA PHE A 811 2.67 34.33 -12.59
C PHE A 811 2.16 32.93 -13.00
N SER A 812 3.06 31.95 -12.94
CA SER A 812 2.75 30.53 -13.11
C SER A 812 2.91 29.81 -11.77
N THR A 813 1.87 29.08 -11.34
CA THR A 813 1.86 28.37 -10.05
C THR A 813 2.96 27.31 -9.95
N GLY A 814 3.38 26.71 -11.08
CA GLY A 814 4.56 25.83 -11.16
C GLY A 814 5.92 26.54 -10.95
N THR A 815 5.93 27.79 -10.48
CA THR A 815 7.12 28.45 -9.94
C THR A 815 7.16 28.48 -8.41
N CYS A 816 6.11 28.01 -7.72
CA CYS A 816 6.07 27.94 -6.26
C CYS A 816 7.06 26.94 -5.66
N ASP A 817 7.47 25.91 -6.41
CA ASP A 817 8.55 24.99 -6.01
C ASP A 817 9.92 25.68 -5.91
N ASN A 818 10.02 26.92 -6.42
CA ASN A 818 11.19 27.80 -6.34
C ASN A 818 10.95 29.01 -5.41
N ALA A 819 9.83 29.05 -4.68
CA ALA A 819 9.54 30.10 -3.71
C ALA A 819 10.51 30.02 -2.52
N LYS A 820 11.07 31.17 -2.15
CA LYS A 820 12.03 31.29 -1.04
C LYS A 820 12.00 32.71 -0.45
N PRO A 821 12.43 32.90 0.80
CA PRO A 821 12.37 34.19 1.49
C PRO A 821 13.01 35.32 0.68
N GLY A 822 12.34 36.48 0.65
CA GLY A 822 12.80 37.66 -0.08
C GLY A 822 12.44 37.69 -1.57
N LEU A 823 11.81 36.66 -2.13
CA LEU A 823 11.15 36.74 -3.44
C LEU A 823 9.71 37.24 -3.29
N PRO A 824 9.15 38.03 -4.23
CA PRO A 824 7.79 38.57 -4.12
C PRO A 824 6.70 37.52 -3.89
N GLN A 825 6.83 36.31 -4.44
CA GLN A 825 5.89 35.19 -4.24
C GLN A 825 6.08 34.43 -2.92
N CYS A 826 6.96 34.88 -2.02
CA CYS A 826 7.13 34.33 -0.67
C CYS A 826 6.96 35.44 0.36
N ALA A 827 5.88 35.44 1.13
CA ALA A 827 5.53 36.48 2.10
C ALA A 827 5.56 37.91 1.51
N GLY A 828 5.28 38.08 0.22
CA GLY A 828 5.36 39.38 -0.47
C GLY A 828 6.78 39.91 -0.68
N GLY A 829 7.80 39.10 -0.41
CA GLY A 829 9.20 39.52 -0.29
C GLY A 829 9.60 39.95 1.13
N ASP A 830 8.67 40.00 2.09
CA ASP A 830 8.97 40.39 3.47
C ASP A 830 9.62 39.24 4.25
N GLN A 831 10.95 39.33 4.40
CA GLN A 831 11.74 38.39 5.18
C GLN A 831 11.47 38.48 6.69
N GLY A 832 11.05 39.63 7.22
CA GLY A 832 10.69 39.78 8.64
C GLY A 832 9.38 39.07 8.97
N MET A 833 8.42 39.09 8.04
CA MET A 833 7.16 38.36 8.13
C MET A 833 7.38 36.85 7.98
N TYR A 834 8.18 36.40 6.99
CA TYR A 834 8.60 35.00 6.88
C TYR A 834 9.36 34.52 8.13
N ASN A 835 10.33 35.29 8.62
CA ASN A 835 11.16 34.91 9.75
C ASN A 835 10.34 34.79 11.05
N ALA A 836 9.36 35.66 11.28
CA ALA A 836 8.46 35.54 12.42
C ALA A 836 7.63 34.25 12.36
N CYS A 837 7.10 33.92 11.18
CA CYS A 837 6.37 32.68 10.94
C CYS A 837 7.22 31.42 11.20
N ILE A 838 8.39 31.33 10.58
CA ILE A 838 9.22 30.11 10.68
C ILE A 838 9.82 29.96 12.09
N ASN A 839 10.11 31.07 12.79
CA ASN A 839 10.54 31.03 14.19
C ASN A 839 9.46 30.49 15.13
N GLU A 840 8.18 30.83 14.89
CA GLU A 840 7.06 30.28 15.66
C GLU A 840 6.95 28.76 15.45
N ILE A 841 6.93 28.30 14.19
CA ILE A 841 6.86 26.86 13.84
C ILE A 841 8.07 26.08 14.38
N ASN A 842 9.28 26.63 14.24
CA ASN A 842 10.50 26.06 14.83
C ASN A 842 10.42 25.99 16.36
N SER A 843 9.75 26.94 17.02
CA SER A 843 9.58 26.94 18.48
C SER A 843 8.63 25.83 18.93
N TRP A 844 7.53 25.61 18.20
CA TRP A 844 6.58 24.53 18.47
C TRP A 844 7.24 23.16 18.31
N ALA A 845 7.91 22.91 17.18
CA ALA A 845 8.62 21.66 16.95
C ALA A 845 9.74 21.41 17.99
N LYS A 846 10.53 22.44 18.33
CA LYS A 846 11.61 22.34 19.32
C LYS A 846 11.10 22.04 20.73
N ASP A 847 10.06 22.74 21.18
CA ASP A 847 9.45 22.48 22.49
C ASP A 847 8.80 21.08 22.52
N SER A 848 8.09 20.73 21.45
CA SER A 848 7.45 19.43 21.28
C SER A 848 8.44 18.26 21.31
N ILE A 849 9.57 18.38 20.62
CA ILE A 849 10.68 17.40 20.68
C ILE A 849 11.33 17.36 22.07
N ALA A 850 11.47 18.50 22.76
CA ALA A 850 12.03 18.54 24.12
C ALA A 850 11.10 17.88 25.16
N GLN A 851 9.80 18.16 25.10
CA GLN A 851 8.78 17.51 25.94
C GLN A 851 8.67 16.01 25.61
N ALA A 852 8.67 15.64 24.32
CA ALA A 852 8.72 14.24 23.89
C ALA A 852 9.95 13.52 24.44
N THR A 853 11.15 14.10 24.33
CA THR A 853 12.39 13.52 24.86
C THR A 853 12.27 13.20 26.36
N LYS A 854 11.70 14.13 27.13
CA LYS A 854 11.48 13.99 28.58
C LYS A 854 10.47 12.88 28.90
N ASP A 855 9.29 12.91 28.28
CA ASP A 855 8.19 12.04 28.68
C ASP A 855 8.26 10.64 28.04
N ILE A 856 8.89 10.49 26.87
CA ILE A 856 9.27 9.18 26.31
C ILE A 856 10.30 8.50 27.22
N ALA A 857 11.27 9.24 27.77
CA ALA A 857 12.25 8.70 28.72
C ALA A 857 11.64 8.38 30.10
N ALA A 858 10.61 9.11 30.53
CA ALA A 858 9.86 8.82 31.77
C ALA A 858 8.87 7.66 31.60
N SER A 859 8.37 7.45 30.38
CA SER A 859 7.36 6.44 30.06
C SER A 859 7.85 5.02 30.31
N LYS A 860 6.95 4.25 30.92
CA LYS A 860 7.07 2.79 31.14
C LYS A 860 5.97 2.02 30.42
N ALA A 861 5.26 2.66 29.48
CA ALA A 861 4.29 1.97 28.64
C ALA A 861 4.98 0.83 27.90
N ASP A 862 4.28 -0.30 27.77
CA ASP A 862 4.74 -1.44 26.96
C ASP A 862 5.02 -0.99 25.51
N PHE A 863 4.37 0.12 25.10
CA PHE A 863 4.40 0.68 23.76
C PHE A 863 4.46 2.22 23.75
N LYS A 864 5.36 2.75 22.94
CA LYS A 864 5.60 4.18 22.74
C LYS A 864 5.48 4.50 21.25
N ILE A 865 4.54 5.39 20.91
CA ILE A 865 4.23 5.79 19.54
C ILE A 865 4.47 7.29 19.42
N ILE A 866 5.30 7.74 18.49
CA ILE A 866 5.29 9.12 18.02
C ILE A 866 4.20 9.24 16.94
N ASN A 867 3.27 10.16 17.16
CA ASN A 867 2.35 10.66 16.15
C ASN A 867 2.83 12.03 15.70
N THR A 868 2.96 12.26 14.38
CA THR A 868 3.34 13.56 13.83
C THR A 868 2.85 13.74 12.38
N HIS A 869 3.32 14.74 11.63
CA HIS A 869 2.93 14.97 10.23
C HIS A 869 4.04 14.69 9.20
N TYR A 870 5.33 14.93 9.49
CA TYR A 870 6.43 14.69 8.53
C TYR A 870 7.34 13.50 8.86
N SER A 871 7.81 12.79 7.83
CA SER A 871 8.88 11.79 7.96
C SER A 871 10.28 12.38 8.13
N PRO A 872 11.10 11.79 9.03
CA PRO A 872 12.52 12.06 9.13
C PRO A 872 13.31 11.70 7.87
N GLN A 873 12.90 10.68 7.09
CA GLN A 873 13.69 10.22 5.94
C GLN A 873 13.28 10.78 4.58
N HIS A 874 12.05 11.30 4.44
CA HIS A 874 11.58 11.89 3.18
C HIS A 874 11.54 13.43 3.18
N HIS A 875 11.47 14.09 4.34
CA HIS A 875 11.22 15.56 4.41
C HIS A 875 12.19 16.38 5.26
N MET A 876 13.00 15.73 6.09
CA MET A 876 13.93 16.41 7.00
C MET A 876 15.34 16.43 6.42
N SER A 877 16.05 17.56 6.61
CA SER A 877 17.50 17.61 6.43
C SER A 877 18.21 16.58 7.32
N PRO A 878 19.42 16.09 6.94
CA PRO A 878 20.12 15.03 7.68
C PRO A 878 20.31 15.29 9.18
N ASP A 879 20.44 16.55 9.61
CA ASP A 879 20.56 16.91 11.02
C ASP A 879 19.24 16.76 11.79
N LYS A 880 18.11 17.21 11.22
CA LYS A 880 16.77 16.99 11.79
C LYS A 880 16.37 15.51 11.72
N GLN A 881 16.66 14.83 10.61
CA GLN A 881 16.53 13.38 10.49
C GLN A 881 17.26 12.68 11.64
N LYS A 882 18.52 13.04 11.88
CA LYS A 882 19.34 12.52 12.96
C LYS A 882 18.80 12.86 14.35
N GLU A 883 18.27 14.05 14.58
CA GLU A 883 17.61 14.42 15.85
C GLU A 883 16.42 13.49 16.14
N LEU A 884 15.56 13.26 15.16
CA LEU A 884 14.36 12.43 15.28
C LEU A 884 14.70 10.92 15.36
N PHE A 885 15.74 10.47 14.64
CA PHE A 885 16.33 9.14 14.81
C PHE A 885 17.01 8.95 16.18
N THR A 886 17.57 10.02 16.76
CA THR A 886 18.16 9.99 18.10
C THR A 886 17.08 9.96 19.18
N LEU A 887 16.01 10.76 19.04
CA LEU A 887 14.83 10.75 19.90
C LEU A 887 14.21 9.35 19.97
N THR A 888 13.98 8.76 18.80
CA THR A 888 13.37 7.42 18.70
C THR A 888 14.26 6.32 19.25
N LYS A 889 15.56 6.30 18.89
CA LYS A 889 16.52 5.32 19.40
C LYS A 889 16.70 5.41 20.91
N ASN A 890 16.97 6.60 21.45
CA ASN A 890 17.26 6.78 22.87
C ASN A 890 16.00 6.69 23.73
N GLY A 891 14.86 7.12 23.21
CA GLY A 891 13.56 7.00 23.87
C GLY A 891 13.04 5.56 23.92
N ASN A 892 13.63 4.64 23.14
CA ASN A 892 13.09 3.32 22.88
C ASN A 892 11.65 3.44 22.36
N VAL A 893 11.49 4.23 21.29
CA VAL A 893 10.22 4.40 20.58
C VAL A 893 10.02 3.20 19.67
N GLN A 894 8.84 2.60 19.76
CA GLN A 894 8.45 1.51 18.88
C GLN A 894 8.08 2.12 17.54
N LEU A 895 7.00 2.91 17.52
CA LEU A 895 6.44 3.42 16.28
C LEU A 895 6.58 4.93 16.14
N TRP A 896 6.95 5.39 14.95
CA TRP A 896 6.74 6.74 14.45
C TRP A 896 5.73 6.66 13.32
N MET A 897 4.65 7.43 13.40
CA MET A 897 3.67 7.62 12.34
C MET A 897 3.63 9.08 11.94
N ASN A 898 3.68 9.33 10.64
CA ASN A 898 3.51 10.64 10.05
C ASN A 898 2.63 10.60 8.81
N GLY A 899 2.31 11.76 8.29
CA GLY A 899 1.60 11.99 7.04
C GLY A 899 2.52 12.55 5.94
N HIS A 900 2.07 13.60 5.28
CA HIS A 900 2.77 14.56 4.41
C HIS A 900 3.45 14.04 3.13
N THR A 901 4.21 12.94 3.16
CA THR A 901 4.37 12.20 1.90
C THR A 901 3.00 11.64 1.65
N HIS A 902 2.29 12.41 0.85
CA HIS A 902 0.94 12.18 0.43
C HIS A 902 1.06 10.97 -0.53
N ALA A 903 1.06 9.81 0.10
CA ALA A 903 1.27 8.45 -0.36
C ALA A 903 1.42 7.68 0.95
N PHE A 904 2.20 6.61 0.93
CA PHE A 904 2.53 5.85 2.10
C PHE A 904 3.98 5.44 2.03
N SER A 905 4.51 5.30 3.23
CA SER A 905 5.81 4.78 3.49
C SER A 905 5.80 4.10 4.83
N HIS A 906 6.96 3.58 5.12
CA HIS A 906 7.42 3.25 6.43
C HIS A 906 8.96 3.41 6.36
N ASP A 907 9.77 3.06 7.36
CA ASP A 907 11.11 2.46 7.16
C ASP A 907 11.63 1.82 8.44
N THR A 908 12.28 0.64 8.38
CA THR A 908 12.85 0.07 9.61
C THR A 908 14.19 0.68 9.89
N SER A 909 14.33 1.20 11.09
CA SER A 909 15.64 1.47 11.63
C SER A 909 16.34 0.22 12.12
N SER A 910 17.67 0.27 12.05
CA SER A 910 18.56 -0.73 12.66
C SER A 910 18.59 -0.72 14.20
N TRP A 911 17.75 0.08 14.85
CA TRP A 911 17.54 0.11 16.31
C TRP A 911 16.11 -0.28 16.74
N GLY A 912 15.26 -0.74 15.82
CA GLY A 912 13.92 -1.28 16.14
C GLY A 912 12.77 -0.26 16.12
N THR A 913 13.03 1.03 15.84
CA THR A 913 11.96 1.99 15.54
C THR A 913 11.48 1.90 14.09
N HIS A 914 10.21 2.22 13.92
CA HIS A 914 9.42 2.24 12.69
C HIS A 914 9.07 3.64 12.25
N PHE A 915 9.08 3.93 10.95
CA PHE A 915 8.87 5.27 10.40
C PHE A 915 7.75 5.32 9.36
N ILE A 916 6.53 4.98 9.78
CA ILE A 916 5.29 4.97 8.99
C ILE A 916 5.06 6.37 8.40
N GLU A 917 4.83 6.43 7.09
CA GLU A 917 4.13 7.54 6.44
C GLU A 917 2.74 7.12 6.01
N ASN A 918 1.82 8.05 6.13
CA ASN A 918 0.41 7.75 6.28
C ASN A 918 -0.52 8.78 5.60
N GLY A 919 -0.06 9.33 4.47
CA GLY A 919 -0.52 10.62 3.94
C GLY A 919 -1.51 10.62 2.78
N GLY A 920 -2.02 9.46 2.37
CA GLY A 920 -3.25 9.37 1.59
C GLY A 920 -4.48 9.15 2.43
N GLY A 921 -4.60 9.91 3.53
CA GLY A 921 -5.66 9.76 4.51
C GLY A 921 -6.75 10.85 4.45
N GLY A 922 -6.71 11.78 3.49
CA GLY A 922 -7.90 12.57 3.08
C GLY A 922 -7.77 13.99 2.47
N GLY A 923 -6.70 14.32 1.72
CA GLY A 923 -6.24 15.72 1.51
C GLY A 923 -5.90 16.32 0.11
N ILE A 924 -4.73 15.96 -0.49
CA ILE A 924 -4.18 16.52 -1.77
C ILE A 924 -3.81 15.49 -2.88
N TYR A 925 -2.59 15.34 -3.44
CA TYR A 925 -2.31 14.58 -4.69
C TYR A 925 -1.19 13.54 -4.55
N THR A 926 -1.38 12.27 -4.97
CA THR A 926 -0.51 11.11 -4.62
C THR A 926 0.31 10.73 -5.78
N GLN A 927 1.46 10.20 -5.50
CA GLN A 927 2.17 9.42 -6.47
C GLN A 927 2.41 8.04 -5.88
N SER A 928 3.15 7.26 -6.62
CA SER A 928 3.97 6.23 -6.01
C SER A 928 4.81 6.88 -4.91
N GLY A 929 4.71 6.40 -3.67
CA GLY A 929 5.71 6.71 -2.66
C GLY A 929 7.09 6.16 -3.06
N ASN A 930 8.17 6.72 -2.53
CA ASN A 930 9.50 6.57 -3.13
C ASN A 930 10.43 5.63 -2.34
N ALA A 931 11.09 4.71 -3.05
CA ALA A 931 11.69 3.51 -2.46
C ALA A 931 12.98 3.77 -1.66
N LEU A 932 12.87 4.30 -0.44
CA LEU A 932 14.01 4.86 0.28
C LEU A 932 14.74 3.82 1.16
N THR A 933 15.85 3.27 0.68
CA THR A 933 16.84 2.58 1.54
C THR A 933 18.05 3.49 1.74
N ASN A 934 18.36 3.80 3.00
CA ASN A 934 19.65 4.37 3.42
C ASN A 934 20.32 3.46 4.47
N ASP A 935 21.38 3.94 5.12
CA ASP A 935 22.14 3.15 6.08
C ASP A 935 21.49 3.05 7.47
N TYR A 936 20.67 4.03 7.86
CA TYR A 936 19.96 4.07 9.14
C TYR A 936 18.64 3.31 9.08
N VAL A 937 17.83 3.67 8.08
CA VAL A 937 16.46 3.23 7.84
C VAL A 937 16.27 2.77 6.40
N LYS A 938 15.33 1.84 6.19
CA LYS A 938 15.54 0.82 5.15
C LYS A 938 14.24 0.28 4.52
N ASN A 939 14.03 0.63 3.25
CA ASN A 939 12.88 0.21 2.43
C ASN A 939 12.55 -1.29 2.45
N ALA A 940 11.29 -1.69 2.57
CA ALA A 940 10.92 -3.10 2.50
C ALA A 940 9.46 -3.31 2.12
N TRP A 941 9.06 -2.60 1.07
CA TRP A 941 7.73 -2.23 0.54
C TRP A 941 8.16 -0.89 -0.17
N VAL A 942 7.91 -0.57 -1.47
CA VAL A 942 7.46 0.80 -1.84
C VAL A 942 6.15 0.89 -2.59
N ALA A 943 5.34 1.85 -2.17
CA ALA A 943 4.15 2.40 -2.81
C ALA A 943 4.42 2.70 -4.28
N GLY A 944 4.11 1.77 -5.20
CA GLY A 944 3.95 2.16 -6.60
C GLY A 944 2.59 2.84 -6.79
N GLY A 945 1.98 2.80 -7.98
CA GLY A 945 0.59 3.29 -8.19
C GLY A 945 0.42 4.63 -7.51
N ASN A 946 -0.67 4.90 -6.77
CA ASN A 946 -0.92 6.28 -6.29
C ASN A 946 -1.78 6.39 -5.00
N PRO A 947 -1.52 5.58 -3.97
CA PRO A 947 -2.43 5.07 -2.93
C PRO A 947 -3.02 6.00 -1.88
N TYR A 948 -3.94 5.42 -1.08
CA TYR A 948 -4.74 5.95 0.03
C TYR A 948 -4.89 4.93 1.12
N GLY A 949 -4.89 5.34 2.38
CA GLY A 949 -5.26 4.50 3.49
C GLY A 949 -5.07 5.10 4.86
N PHE A 950 -5.00 4.21 5.84
CA PHE A 950 -4.45 4.48 7.17
C PHE A 950 -4.11 3.18 7.91
N PHE A 951 -3.41 3.25 9.06
CA PHE A 951 -3.08 2.09 9.93
C PHE A 951 -4.08 1.72 11.03
N GLU A 952 -4.69 0.55 10.89
CA GLU A 952 -5.38 -0.24 11.89
C GLU A 952 -4.51 -0.83 12.98
N LEU A 953 -5.11 -1.08 14.15
CA LEU A 953 -4.37 -1.20 15.40
C LEU A 953 -5.12 -2.11 16.48
N SER A 954 -4.47 -2.88 17.40
CA SER A 954 -4.83 -4.06 18.30
C SER A 954 -3.68 -4.70 19.15
N PHE A 955 -3.28 -4.19 20.32
CA PHE A 955 -2.14 -4.74 21.13
C PHE A 955 -2.44 -6.08 21.84
N SER A 956 -1.38 -6.76 22.29
CA SER A 956 -1.34 -7.77 23.36
C SER A 956 0.00 -7.61 24.11
N LYS A 957 0.39 -8.49 25.04
CA LYS A 957 1.39 -8.14 26.07
C LYS A 957 2.74 -7.66 25.54
N ASP A 958 3.38 -8.45 24.69
CA ASP A 958 4.70 -8.11 24.15
C ASP A 958 4.58 -7.36 22.80
N TRP A 959 3.36 -6.86 22.49
CA TRP A 959 2.85 -6.75 21.13
C TRP A 959 1.93 -5.45 20.79
N LEU A 960 1.84 -4.49 19.76
CA LEU A 960 2.31 -3.74 18.46
C LEU A 960 2.66 -4.11 16.85
N LYS A 961 2.24 -4.98 15.84
CA LYS A 961 1.15 -5.25 14.75
C LYS A 961 0.67 -4.10 13.76
N ALA A 962 1.16 -2.86 13.74
CA ALA A 962 0.68 -1.73 12.91
C ALA A 962 0.17 -2.00 11.47
N GLN A 963 -1.13 -1.89 11.19
CA GLN A 963 -1.72 -2.35 9.92
C GLN A 963 -2.36 -1.24 9.08
N TRP A 964 -1.56 -0.53 8.29
CA TRP A 964 -2.06 0.21 7.14
C TRP A 964 -2.90 -0.64 6.22
N VAL A 965 -4.02 -0.09 5.75
CA VAL A 965 -4.86 -0.75 4.77
C VAL A 965 -5.60 0.23 3.85
N THR A 966 -6.05 -0.30 2.71
CA THR A 966 -7.00 0.31 1.79
C THR A 966 -7.99 -0.68 1.18
N PHE A 967 -8.80 -0.16 0.27
CA PHE A 967 -10.12 -0.65 -0.13
C PHE A 967 -10.19 -2.06 -0.65
N ASP A 968 -11.28 -2.75 -0.38
CA ASP A 968 -11.46 -4.05 -0.94
C ASP A 968 -11.93 -3.88 -2.35
N LYS A 969 -12.13 -5.04 -2.96
CA LYS A 969 -12.58 -5.07 -4.30
C LYS A 969 -14.00 -4.60 -4.44
N ASP A 970 -14.80 -4.37 -3.42
CA ASP A 970 -16.25 -4.17 -3.50
C ASP A 970 -16.70 -2.82 -4.02
N TRP A 971 -15.85 -2.16 -4.74
CA TRP A 971 -16.02 -0.75 -4.93
C TRP A 971 -15.94 -0.28 -6.35
N VAL A 972 -17.00 -0.57 -7.10
CA VAL A 972 -17.38 0.02 -8.39
C VAL A 972 -17.57 1.54 -8.29
N PHE A 973 -16.65 2.30 -7.75
CA PHE A 973 -16.22 3.48 -8.46
C PHE A 973 -17.29 4.50 -9.02
N ALA A 974 -18.25 5.00 -8.24
CA ALA A 974 -19.37 5.95 -8.53
C ALA A 974 -19.10 7.28 -9.23
N GLY A 975 -20.01 8.28 -9.23
CA GLY A 975 -19.83 9.61 -9.86
C GLY A 975 -20.30 10.86 -9.09
N ASN A 976 -20.03 12.13 -9.45
CA ASN A 976 -20.23 13.32 -8.56
C ASN A 976 -21.57 13.55 -7.83
N ASP A 977 -22.63 12.75 -8.00
CA ASP A 977 -23.72 12.68 -7.00
C ASP A 977 -23.22 12.20 -5.65
N LEU A 978 -24.00 12.55 -4.64
CA LEU A 978 -23.92 11.88 -3.39
C LEU A 978 -24.94 10.78 -3.40
N GLU A 979 -25.79 10.47 -4.41
CA GLU A 979 -27.13 9.84 -4.31
C GLU A 979 -27.38 8.37 -4.82
N GLY A 980 -26.44 7.66 -5.47
CA GLY A 980 -26.32 6.16 -5.52
C GLY A 980 -24.94 5.34 -5.65
N THR A 981 -23.91 5.40 -4.78
CA THR A 981 -22.57 4.71 -4.61
C THR A 981 -22.57 3.59 -3.55
N LYS A 982 -22.37 2.33 -3.92
CA LYS A 982 -22.27 1.22 -3.01
C LYS A 982 -20.89 1.26 -2.35
N ARG A 983 -20.51 0.26 -1.58
CA ARG A 983 -19.20 0.18 -0.94
C ARG A 983 -18.76 -1.31 -0.95
N GLY A 984 -17.90 -1.72 0.01
CA GLY A 984 -17.48 -3.09 0.39
C GLY A 984 -17.47 -3.85 1.74
N SER A 985 -16.72 -4.95 1.81
CA SER A 985 -16.30 -5.55 3.07
C SER A 985 -14.95 -6.23 3.02
N ASN A 986 -14.53 -6.63 4.19
CA ASN A 986 -13.40 -5.96 4.74
C ASN A 986 -12.00 -6.50 4.45
N LYS A 987 -11.38 -6.00 3.39
CA LYS A 987 -10.03 -6.35 2.95
C LYS A 987 -8.87 -5.76 3.73
N ARG A 988 -8.66 -6.20 4.97
CA ARG A 988 -7.46 -5.81 5.73
C ARG A 988 -6.35 -6.80 5.39
N GLY A 989 -5.31 -6.16 4.86
CA GLY A 989 -3.00 -6.34 3.21
C GLY A 989 -1.50 -6.36 3.63
N HIS A 990 -0.94 -5.18 3.86
CA HIS A 990 0.20 -4.92 4.75
C HIS A 990 -0.23 -4.94 6.27
N CYS A 991 0.42 -5.61 7.25
CA CYS A 991 0.15 -5.64 8.74
C CYS A 991 1.45 -5.53 9.63
N TRP A 992 1.56 -5.17 10.94
CA TRP A 992 2.97 -4.98 11.47
C TRP A 992 3.49 -4.97 12.90
N PHE A 993 4.06 -6.07 13.34
CA PHE A 993 4.91 -6.14 14.51
C PHE A 993 6.03 -5.01 14.66
N ILE A 994 6.22 -4.31 15.82
CA ILE A 994 7.31 -3.30 16.18
C ILE A 994 7.98 -3.34 17.64
N PRO A 995 8.75 -4.36 18.09
CA PRO A 995 8.68 -5.04 19.43
C PRO A 995 8.35 -4.25 20.73
N SER A 996 7.64 -4.83 21.74
CA SER A 996 7.37 -4.06 23.00
C SER A 996 8.66 -3.55 23.61
N GLN A 997 8.61 -2.48 24.41
CA GLN A 997 9.81 -1.76 24.86
C GLN A 997 10.89 -2.67 25.48
N SER A 998 10.48 -3.78 26.13
CA SER A 998 11.32 -4.83 26.70
C SER A 998 12.20 -5.57 25.68
N TYR A 999 11.92 -5.40 24.39
CA TYR A 999 12.56 -6.04 23.26
C TYR A 999 13.15 -4.98 22.31
N THR A 1000 12.42 -3.91 21.92
CA THR A 1000 12.98 -2.84 21.05
C THR A 1000 14.27 -2.23 21.60
N ALA A 1001 14.42 -2.13 22.93
CA ALA A 1001 15.66 -1.66 23.58
C ALA A 1001 16.93 -2.45 23.18
N LYS A 1002 16.78 -3.68 22.68
CA LYS A 1002 17.88 -4.55 22.21
C LYS A 1002 18.23 -4.32 20.72
N GLY A 1003 17.56 -3.37 20.07
CA GLY A 1003 17.43 -3.32 18.61
C GLY A 1003 16.63 -4.51 18.10
N ALA A 1004 15.62 -4.98 18.86
CA ALA A 1004 14.91 -6.19 18.49
C ALA A 1004 14.25 -6.02 17.12
N PRO A 1005 14.58 -6.88 16.15
CA PRO A 1005 14.34 -6.55 14.77
C PRO A 1005 13.02 -7.09 14.37
N GLY A 1006 12.61 -8.33 14.60
CA GLY A 1006 11.21 -8.73 14.68
C GLY A 1006 10.69 -9.85 13.76
N ILE A 1007 9.37 -9.87 13.56
CA ILE A 1007 8.54 -10.97 13.08
C ILE A 1007 7.39 -10.36 12.28
N GLU A 1008 6.53 -11.21 11.75
CA GLU A 1008 5.94 -10.97 10.47
C GLU A 1008 4.58 -11.72 10.36
N CYS A 1009 3.40 -11.06 10.52
CA CYS A 1009 2.03 -11.63 10.47
C CYS A 1009 1.99 -12.69 9.41
N LYS A 1010 1.40 -13.84 9.75
CA LYS A 1010 1.28 -14.96 8.82
C LYS A 1010 0.23 -14.80 7.75
N SER A 1011 0.08 -13.59 7.24
CA SER A 1011 -1.05 -13.16 6.44
C SER A 1011 -0.90 -11.81 5.76
N SER A 1012 0.26 -11.13 5.86
CA SER A 1012 0.45 -9.95 5.02
C SER A 1012 0.43 -10.38 3.56
N ILE A 1013 0.35 -9.41 2.67
CA ILE A 1013 0.08 -9.50 1.24
C ILE A 1013 0.73 -8.29 0.64
N ASP A 1014 1.65 -8.40 -0.34
CA ASP A 1014 2.49 -7.26 -0.74
C ASP A 1014 2.57 -6.72 -2.25
N THR A 1015 1.66 -7.00 -3.22
CA THR A 1015 1.57 -6.39 -4.64
C THR A 1015 0.47 -5.30 -4.77
N PRO A 1016 0.14 -4.69 -5.93
CA PRO A 1016 -0.66 -3.47 -5.96
C PRO A 1016 -2.10 -3.58 -5.50
N LEU A 1017 -2.35 -3.41 -4.22
CA LEU A 1017 -3.56 -2.80 -3.67
C LEU A 1017 -3.21 -1.33 -3.49
N GLY A 1018 -4.01 -0.32 -3.87
CA GLY A 1018 -3.57 1.08 -4.03
C GLY A 1018 -3.61 1.81 -5.42
N ALA A 1019 -4.34 1.35 -6.46
CA ALA A 1019 -4.85 2.01 -7.70
C ALA A 1019 -5.97 1.22 -8.48
N PRO A 1020 -6.16 1.25 -9.81
CA PRO A 1020 -5.60 0.14 -10.51
C PRO A 1020 -5.13 0.53 -11.88
N ILE A 1021 -5.52 -0.30 -12.82
CA ILE A 1021 -4.92 -0.47 -14.09
C ILE A 1021 -6.10 -0.59 -15.03
N SER A 1022 -6.69 0.55 -15.41
CA SER A 1022 -7.50 0.65 -16.63
C SER A 1022 -7.60 2.07 -17.16
#